data_AF-A0A5J4VCK9-F1
#
_entry.id   AF-A0A5J4VCK9-F1
#
_cell.length_a   1.000
_cell.length_b   1.000
_cell.length_c   1.000
_cell.angle_alpha   90.00
_cell.angle_beta   90.00
_cell.angle_gamma   90.00
#
_symmetry.space_group_name_H-M   'P 1'
#
loop_
_entity.id
_entity.type
_entity.pdbx_description
1 polymer ?
#
loop_
_entity_poly.entity_id
_entity_poly.type
_entity_poly.pdbx_seq_one_letter_code
_entity_poly.pdbx_strand_id
1 'polypeptide(L)'
;MRAIYILVLLASFCFADIDYSVRTGSEFGAAFQSIQEQTDETDFTITVNANLIDENAVLTEIEFDYDDPKTIVIKSSGETLTVESKASIGPLISLSGTIHSLTIEDLNFDDTTGKGLISFSGYELILNNGIFSTAVTLPTNYLIQTSSAQISIEQTEFSAPKALFITAGSIDIISGTFTQTEPSEDALIKTTESQVQIGGLYSSPIFTGYYVLDISDGTILSINSGKFTQTLDQSQTQGNAAVLPLIKTDGILVIIGTLEVSEIPVFEGQFILDVNQGISFTIYQGKFTATNNPDGALIVAKETEVEIGSDGRIPEFTAPLVLDITGGILTIDNGIFKGDHPTDALIKASGAEVIIGSTYTPSFEAPYILKVADGSGTGLKIVSGAFTGPDNADTTLITTSDSAVQIGDASNIPEFNGVKILEVSNTDGILPYKTLTITQGTFKLPTDSEQTETQISTTNAIVLIGQSGLPIFTDPIKIHTVSGSLTIIQGQFTGSDTEQAIITASDTTIRIGNTSMVPIFTAPRILDISGGTLNISRGIFTGPDDADTTMITTSDTGVYFENSGFDPEFNGIKILEVSNTAPVDIEPYKTVSIIKGIFKLPAGSIYSGIQIVITNAATSIGVRLRLPQFNDLELLKVTGGSLNIVNCQIVGTTQTSAQSSIILSNSTVTYGDDLFSPSISNLNVIDIKGGSLTLLRGTISGNPSNGLQILISEQAFVNISYVILVGSPPSTASPVLSNIDFIKCDDSILNIDLGQFTGISTKNSLIIASRATVIIGNNNYAPTLNAPNIIDVSGGTLNIINGQFTHTGTDTTQAIINTSGTEVTIGEGGIPSFQGCMKIRGNCAVSANLVGLRGNFN
;
A
#
# COMPACT_ATOMS: atom_id res chain seq x y z
N MET A 1 8.53 -38.80 12.87
CA MET A 1 9.00 -39.74 13.93
C MET A 1 8.01 -40.92 14.04
N ARG A 2 7.96 -41.77 13.01
CA ARG A 2 7.43 -43.14 13.03
C ARG A 2 8.26 -43.98 12.07
N ALA A 3 9.54 -44.13 12.41
CA ALA A 3 10.39 -45.19 11.89
C ALA A 3 10.24 -46.36 12.86
N ILE A 4 9.24 -47.22 12.62
CA ILE A 4 9.02 -48.61 13.09
C ILE A 4 7.62 -48.93 12.58
N TYR A 5 7.53 -49.62 11.44
CA TYR A 5 6.48 -50.60 11.04
C TYR A 5 6.67 -50.96 9.55
N ILE A 6 7.92 -51.22 9.13
CA ILE A 6 8.19 -52.17 8.04
C ILE A 6 8.92 -53.33 8.72
N LEU A 7 8.12 -54.09 9.46
CA LEU A 7 8.43 -55.44 9.86
C LEU A 7 7.09 -56.15 10.01
N VAL A 8 6.33 -56.26 8.91
CA VAL A 8 5.46 -57.43 8.73
C VAL A 8 6.43 -58.58 8.53
N LEU A 9 6.84 -59.10 9.68
CA LEU A 9 7.46 -60.40 9.80
C LEU A 9 6.50 -61.36 9.08
N LEU A 10 7.03 -62.15 8.15
CA LEU A 10 6.49 -63.48 7.88
C LEU A 10 6.47 -64.24 9.21
N ALA A 11 5.41 -64.06 9.98
CA ALA A 11 5.02 -64.99 11.02
C ALA A 11 3.95 -65.87 10.38
N SER A 12 4.40 -66.85 9.59
CA SER A 12 3.62 -68.06 9.36
C SER A 12 3.41 -68.72 10.73
N PHE A 13 2.36 -68.30 11.44
CA PHE A 13 1.78 -69.12 12.49
C PHE A 13 1.12 -70.28 11.75
N CYS A 14 1.76 -71.44 11.84
CA CYS A 14 1.30 -72.69 11.27
C CYS A 14 0.11 -73.20 12.10
N PHE A 15 -1.05 -72.57 11.93
CA PHE A 15 -2.35 -73.20 12.14
C PHE A 15 -2.86 -73.64 10.77
N ALA A 16 -3.72 -74.65 10.73
CA ALA A 16 -4.16 -75.22 9.46
C ALA A 16 -5.18 -74.28 8.82
N ASP A 17 -4.73 -73.37 7.95
CA ASP A 17 -5.64 -72.60 7.09
C ASP A 17 -6.60 -73.56 6.38
N ILE A 18 -7.89 -73.41 6.61
CA ILE A 18 -8.89 -74.15 5.86
C ILE A 18 -9.03 -73.47 4.49
N ASP A 19 -8.57 -74.16 3.44
CA ASP A 19 -8.59 -73.68 2.05
C ASP A 19 -9.78 -74.28 1.27
N TYR A 20 -10.64 -73.42 0.77
CA TYR A 20 -11.76 -73.76 -0.11
C TYR A 20 -11.42 -73.40 -1.56
N SER A 21 -11.22 -74.41 -2.40
CA SER A 21 -11.01 -74.24 -3.84
C SER A 21 -12.35 -74.17 -4.58
N VAL A 22 -12.63 -73.05 -5.24
CA VAL A 22 -13.90 -72.82 -5.98
C VAL A 22 -13.69 -72.60 -7.48
N ARG A 23 -14.64 -73.04 -8.31
CA ARG A 23 -14.65 -72.94 -9.78
C ARG A 23 -15.99 -72.43 -10.34
N THR A 24 -17.05 -72.42 -9.54
CA THR A 24 -18.38 -71.90 -9.91
C THR A 24 -18.92 -70.94 -8.85
N GLY A 25 -19.82 -70.03 -9.23
CA GLY A 25 -20.47 -69.12 -8.28
C GLY A 25 -21.24 -69.85 -7.18
N SER A 26 -21.79 -71.03 -7.46
CA SER A 26 -22.43 -71.87 -6.44
C SER A 26 -21.45 -72.42 -5.40
N GLU A 27 -20.24 -72.78 -5.82
CA GLU A 27 -19.17 -73.22 -4.92
C GLU A 27 -18.63 -72.04 -4.09
N PHE A 28 -18.57 -70.85 -4.69
CA PHE A 28 -18.18 -69.63 -3.98
C PHE A 28 -19.14 -69.32 -2.82
N GLY A 29 -20.46 -69.33 -3.04
CA GLY A 29 -21.43 -69.14 -1.96
C GLY A 29 -21.38 -70.26 -0.91
N ALA A 30 -21.20 -71.52 -1.33
CA ALA A 30 -21.10 -72.67 -0.43
C ALA A 30 -19.85 -72.61 0.48
N ALA A 31 -18.76 -71.97 0.04
CA ALA A 31 -17.56 -71.77 0.85
C ALA A 31 -17.87 -70.90 2.08
N PHE A 32 -18.57 -69.77 1.91
CA PHE A 32 -18.97 -68.92 3.04
C PHE A 32 -19.92 -69.64 4.01
N GLN A 33 -20.88 -70.41 3.49
CA GLN A 33 -21.73 -71.24 4.35
C GLN A 33 -20.90 -72.23 5.18
N SER A 34 -19.87 -72.83 4.57
CA SER A 34 -18.98 -73.77 5.26
C SER A 34 -18.16 -73.08 6.34
N ILE A 35 -17.73 -71.83 6.13
CA ILE A 35 -17.01 -71.02 7.13
C ILE A 35 -17.91 -70.73 8.33
N GLN A 36 -19.18 -70.36 8.11
CA GLN A 36 -20.16 -70.11 9.18
C GLN A 36 -20.36 -71.34 10.08
N GLU A 37 -20.31 -72.54 9.51
CA GLU A 37 -20.48 -73.79 10.26
C GLU A 37 -19.24 -74.19 11.09
N GLN A 38 -18.07 -73.59 10.84
CA GLN A 38 -16.86 -73.81 11.64
C GLN A 38 -16.84 -72.88 12.84
N THR A 39 -16.75 -73.43 14.06
CA THR A 39 -16.75 -72.63 15.31
C THR A 39 -15.42 -72.68 16.08
N ASP A 40 -14.54 -73.63 15.75
CA ASP A 40 -13.24 -73.81 16.41
C ASP A 40 -12.06 -73.20 15.63
N GLU A 41 -12.31 -72.70 14.41
CA GLU A 41 -11.29 -72.21 13.48
C GLU A 41 -11.55 -70.74 13.13
N THR A 42 -10.47 -69.97 13.00
CA THR A 42 -10.52 -68.52 12.81
C THR A 42 -10.00 -68.07 11.45
N ASP A 43 -9.10 -68.84 10.82
CA ASP A 43 -8.40 -68.43 9.59
C ASP A 43 -8.81 -69.29 8.39
N PHE A 44 -9.32 -68.63 7.35
CA PHE A 44 -9.91 -69.28 6.18
C PHE A 44 -9.37 -68.67 4.89
N THR A 45 -9.14 -69.52 3.89
CA THR A 45 -8.79 -69.10 2.53
C THR A 45 -9.84 -69.61 1.54
N ILE A 46 -10.29 -68.77 0.63
CA ILE A 46 -11.09 -69.14 -0.53
C ILE A 46 -10.25 -68.89 -1.78
N THR A 47 -9.81 -69.96 -2.44
CA THR A 47 -9.02 -69.88 -3.68
C THR A 47 -9.92 -70.04 -4.90
N VAL A 48 -10.10 -68.97 -5.67
CA VAL A 48 -10.84 -68.95 -6.94
C VAL A 48 -9.94 -69.50 -8.06
N ASN A 49 -10.38 -70.57 -8.73
CA ASN A 49 -9.60 -71.29 -9.73
C ASN A 49 -10.13 -71.16 -11.17
N ALA A 50 -11.22 -70.43 -11.39
CA ALA A 50 -11.79 -70.13 -12.70
C ALA A 50 -12.56 -68.81 -12.67
N ASN A 51 -12.76 -68.17 -13.83
CA ASN A 51 -13.66 -67.02 -13.95
C ASN A 51 -15.09 -67.44 -13.60
N LEU A 52 -15.69 -66.74 -12.65
CA LEU A 52 -17.07 -66.94 -12.21
C LEU A 52 -17.96 -65.96 -12.97
N ILE A 53 -18.14 -66.21 -14.27
CA ILE A 53 -18.87 -65.34 -15.21
C ILE A 53 -19.96 -66.12 -15.94
N ASP A 54 -20.90 -65.41 -16.57
CA ASP A 54 -22.01 -65.97 -17.37
C ASP A 54 -22.86 -66.98 -16.59
N GLU A 55 -22.83 -68.25 -17.02
CA GLU A 55 -23.51 -69.38 -16.38
C GLU A 55 -22.86 -69.82 -15.06
N ASN A 56 -21.62 -69.41 -14.81
CA ASN A 56 -20.88 -69.67 -13.57
C ASN A 56 -20.85 -68.46 -12.63
N ALA A 57 -21.54 -67.37 -12.98
CA ALA A 57 -21.66 -66.18 -12.15
C ALA A 57 -22.31 -66.48 -10.80
N VAL A 58 -22.09 -65.61 -9.83
CA VAL A 58 -22.75 -65.72 -8.52
C VAL A 58 -24.13 -65.08 -8.62
N LEU A 59 -25.17 -65.92 -8.54
CA LEU A 59 -26.56 -65.51 -8.80
C LEU A 59 -27.30 -64.97 -7.58
N THR A 60 -26.81 -65.27 -6.38
CA THR A 60 -27.47 -64.93 -5.11
C THR A 60 -26.54 -64.17 -4.20
N GLU A 61 -27.11 -63.26 -3.41
CA GLU A 61 -26.42 -62.59 -2.31
C GLU A 61 -25.89 -63.60 -1.29
N ILE A 62 -24.67 -63.36 -0.83
CA ILE A 62 -23.96 -64.14 0.19
C ILE A 62 -24.03 -63.33 1.49
N GLU A 63 -25.01 -63.64 2.34
CA GLU A 63 -25.27 -62.90 3.57
C GLU A 63 -24.94 -63.75 4.81
N PHE A 64 -24.00 -63.28 5.63
CA PHE A 64 -23.60 -63.94 6.87
C PHE A 64 -23.36 -62.95 8.02
N ASP A 65 -23.74 -63.38 9.22
CA ASP A 65 -23.48 -62.71 10.50
C ASP A 65 -22.71 -63.71 11.38
N TYR A 66 -21.43 -63.41 11.62
CA TYR A 66 -20.54 -64.31 12.36
C TYR A 66 -20.54 -63.96 13.84
N ASP A 67 -20.91 -64.95 14.66
CA ASP A 67 -20.93 -64.82 16.13
C ASP A 67 -19.52 -64.95 16.77
N ASP A 68 -18.53 -65.39 16.01
CA ASP A 68 -17.14 -65.59 16.43
C ASP A 68 -16.12 -64.97 15.45
N PRO A 69 -14.87 -64.69 15.89
CA PRO A 69 -13.91 -63.97 15.07
C PRO A 69 -13.40 -64.75 13.86
N LYS A 70 -13.56 -64.17 12.67
CA LYS A 70 -13.11 -64.75 11.39
C LYS A 70 -12.09 -63.86 10.68
N THR A 71 -11.05 -64.49 10.14
CA THR A 71 -10.08 -63.94 9.17
C THR A 71 -10.32 -64.68 7.85
N ILE A 72 -10.77 -63.98 6.82
CA ILE A 72 -11.10 -64.60 5.53
C ILE A 72 -10.23 -63.99 4.44
N VAL A 73 -9.47 -64.81 3.72
CA VAL A 73 -8.69 -64.41 2.55
C VAL A 73 -9.33 -64.99 1.29
N ILE A 74 -9.72 -64.14 0.34
CA ILE A 74 -10.22 -64.55 -0.96
C ILE A 74 -9.16 -64.21 -2.00
N LYS A 75 -8.66 -65.21 -2.73
CA LYS A 75 -7.57 -65.00 -3.70
C LYS A 75 -7.74 -65.78 -4.99
N SER A 76 -7.07 -65.35 -6.05
CA SER A 76 -6.99 -66.13 -7.28
C SER A 76 -5.94 -67.26 -7.20
N SER A 77 -6.05 -68.25 -8.08
CA SER A 77 -5.10 -69.36 -8.19
C SER A 77 -3.80 -69.02 -8.94
N GLY A 78 -3.52 -67.74 -9.22
CA GLY A 78 -2.25 -67.25 -9.79
C GLY A 78 -2.34 -66.40 -11.06
N GLU A 79 -3.52 -66.29 -11.70
CA GLU A 79 -3.83 -65.27 -12.70
C GLU A 79 -5.02 -64.46 -12.17
N THR A 80 -5.11 -63.17 -12.48
CA THR A 80 -6.25 -62.35 -12.03
C THR A 80 -7.55 -62.85 -12.67
N LEU A 81 -8.46 -63.37 -11.84
CA LEU A 81 -9.75 -63.94 -12.27
C LEU A 81 -10.90 -62.99 -11.93
N THR A 82 -12.02 -63.13 -12.65
CA THR A 82 -13.22 -62.29 -12.48
C THR A 82 -14.34 -63.05 -11.79
N VAL A 83 -14.98 -62.38 -10.82
CA VAL A 83 -16.21 -62.79 -10.15
C VAL A 83 -17.33 -61.82 -10.56
N GLU A 84 -18.24 -62.29 -11.42
CA GLU A 84 -19.41 -61.53 -11.85
C GLU A 84 -20.55 -61.71 -10.82
N SER A 85 -21.05 -60.60 -10.29
CA SER A 85 -22.25 -60.55 -9.48
C SER A 85 -23.49 -60.39 -10.35
N LYS A 86 -24.44 -61.31 -10.18
CA LYS A 86 -25.83 -61.22 -10.69
C LYS A 86 -26.85 -61.16 -9.55
N ALA A 87 -26.41 -60.84 -8.33
CA ALA A 87 -27.27 -60.70 -7.16
C ALA A 87 -28.28 -59.55 -7.38
N SER A 88 -29.58 -59.81 -7.17
CA SER A 88 -30.65 -58.86 -7.54
C SER A 88 -31.27 -58.10 -6.37
N ILE A 89 -30.98 -58.51 -5.14
CA ILE A 89 -31.59 -57.98 -3.91
C ILE A 89 -30.64 -57.00 -3.23
N GLY A 90 -29.49 -57.48 -2.78
CA GLY A 90 -28.44 -56.69 -2.13
C GLY A 90 -27.06 -56.91 -2.76
N PRO A 91 -25.99 -56.50 -2.06
CA PRO A 91 -24.62 -56.68 -2.52
C PRO A 91 -24.26 -58.16 -2.70
N LEU A 92 -23.24 -58.45 -3.52
CA LEU A 92 -22.78 -59.83 -3.71
C LEU A 92 -22.41 -60.53 -2.40
N ILE A 93 -21.63 -59.85 -1.56
CA ILE A 93 -21.12 -60.31 -0.27
C ILE A 93 -21.62 -59.33 0.80
N SER A 94 -22.36 -59.80 1.78
CA SER A 94 -22.83 -59.03 2.93
C SER A 94 -22.38 -59.73 4.20
N LEU A 95 -21.32 -59.21 4.84
CA LEU A 95 -20.72 -59.80 6.02
C LEU A 95 -20.80 -58.86 7.22
N SER A 96 -21.25 -59.39 8.35
CA SER A 96 -21.39 -58.67 9.62
C SER A 96 -21.00 -59.54 10.82
N GLY A 97 -21.05 -58.96 12.02
CA GLY A 97 -20.74 -59.66 13.27
C GLY A 97 -19.32 -59.39 13.75
N THR A 98 -18.65 -60.40 14.32
CA THR A 98 -17.31 -60.25 14.92
C THR A 98 -16.15 -60.52 13.96
N ILE A 99 -16.30 -60.23 12.67
CA ILE A 99 -15.27 -60.49 11.66
C ILE A 99 -14.01 -59.68 11.98
N HIS A 100 -12.88 -60.37 12.08
CA HIS A 100 -11.59 -59.75 12.34
C HIS A 100 -11.02 -59.14 11.07
N SER A 101 -10.92 -59.90 9.98
CA SER A 101 -10.50 -59.33 8.70
C SER A 101 -11.08 -60.04 7.48
N LEU A 102 -11.27 -59.28 6.41
CA LEU A 102 -11.54 -59.76 5.06
C LEU A 102 -10.43 -59.24 4.13
N THR A 103 -9.70 -60.14 3.48
CA THR A 103 -8.67 -59.79 2.49
C THR A 103 -9.09 -60.29 1.12
N ILE A 104 -9.01 -59.43 0.11
CA ILE A 104 -9.20 -59.80 -1.30
C ILE A 104 -7.90 -59.57 -2.05
N GLU A 105 -7.37 -60.63 -2.66
CA GLU A 105 -6.09 -60.62 -3.37
C GLU A 105 -6.19 -61.11 -4.82
N ASP A 106 -5.62 -60.36 -5.76
CA ASP A 106 -5.49 -60.73 -7.18
C ASP A 106 -6.84 -61.10 -7.86
N LEU A 107 -7.93 -60.40 -7.55
CA LEU A 107 -9.27 -60.71 -8.06
C LEU A 107 -10.02 -59.49 -8.60
N ASN A 108 -10.77 -59.70 -9.68
CA ASN A 108 -11.70 -58.73 -10.23
C ASN A 108 -13.13 -59.06 -9.81
N PHE A 109 -13.90 -58.05 -9.48
CA PHE A 109 -15.34 -58.15 -9.21
C PHE A 109 -16.11 -57.20 -10.14
N ASP A 110 -17.14 -57.73 -10.80
CA ASP A 110 -18.01 -56.99 -11.71
C ASP A 110 -19.46 -57.03 -11.22
N ASP A 111 -20.03 -55.86 -10.89
CA ASP A 111 -21.44 -55.72 -10.53
C ASP A 111 -22.27 -55.37 -11.76
N THR A 112 -22.94 -56.39 -12.31
CA THR A 112 -23.81 -56.22 -13.48
C THR A 112 -25.22 -55.72 -13.15
N THR A 113 -25.53 -55.55 -11.87
CA THR A 113 -26.89 -55.26 -11.37
C THR A 113 -27.04 -53.89 -10.71
N GLY A 114 -25.92 -53.27 -10.32
CA GLY A 114 -25.89 -52.00 -9.60
C GLY A 114 -26.34 -52.12 -8.13
N LYS A 115 -26.26 -53.33 -7.56
CA LYS A 115 -26.64 -53.65 -6.17
C LYS A 115 -25.48 -53.63 -5.20
N GLY A 116 -24.25 -53.43 -5.69
CA GLY A 116 -23.03 -53.45 -4.90
C GLY A 116 -22.37 -54.82 -4.90
N LEU A 117 -21.11 -54.86 -4.48
CA LEU A 117 -20.29 -56.06 -4.38
C LEU A 117 -20.09 -56.47 -2.94
N ILE A 118 -19.78 -55.53 -2.05
CA ILE A 118 -19.43 -55.85 -0.66
C ILE A 118 -20.16 -54.91 0.28
N SER A 119 -20.85 -55.46 1.27
CA SER A 119 -21.24 -54.78 2.50
C SER A 119 -20.50 -55.44 3.66
N PHE A 120 -19.73 -54.66 4.41
CA PHE A 120 -18.82 -55.18 5.44
C PHE A 120 -18.96 -54.43 6.77
N SER A 121 -19.22 -55.17 7.84
CA SER A 121 -19.16 -54.68 9.22
C SER A 121 -18.25 -55.61 10.02
N GLY A 122 -16.99 -55.19 10.19
CA GLY A 122 -15.93 -55.95 10.84
C GLY A 122 -14.75 -55.05 11.18
N TYR A 123 -13.65 -55.63 11.66
CA TYR A 123 -12.49 -54.84 12.11
C TYR A 123 -11.62 -54.33 10.93
N GLU A 124 -11.24 -55.19 9.99
CA GLU A 124 -10.34 -54.81 8.87
C GLU A 124 -10.80 -55.35 7.50
N LEU A 125 -10.71 -54.53 6.45
CA LEU A 125 -10.90 -54.90 5.06
C LEU A 125 -9.65 -54.54 4.25
N ILE A 126 -9.00 -55.54 3.65
CA ILE A 126 -7.79 -55.36 2.85
C ILE A 126 -8.10 -55.68 1.39
N LEU A 127 -7.87 -54.73 0.50
CA LEU A 127 -8.01 -54.88 -0.94
C LEU A 127 -6.62 -54.77 -1.57
N ASN A 128 -6.11 -55.87 -2.10
CA ASN A 128 -4.75 -55.96 -2.60
C ASN A 128 -4.73 -56.53 -4.02
N ASN A 129 -4.51 -55.66 -5.01
CA ASN A 129 -4.45 -55.99 -6.43
C ASN A 129 -5.74 -56.60 -7.00
N GLY A 130 -6.46 -55.87 -7.86
CA GLY A 130 -7.73 -56.31 -8.41
C GLY A 130 -8.55 -55.18 -9.01
N ILE A 131 -9.63 -55.49 -9.73
CA ILE A 131 -10.52 -54.51 -10.35
C ILE A 131 -11.93 -54.66 -9.82
N PHE A 132 -12.50 -53.61 -9.23
CA PHE A 132 -13.90 -53.52 -8.81
C PHE A 132 -14.64 -52.59 -9.77
N SER A 133 -15.64 -53.12 -10.48
CA SER A 133 -16.31 -52.36 -11.53
C SER A 133 -17.81 -52.58 -11.60
N THR A 134 -18.50 -51.64 -12.25
CA THR A 134 -19.89 -51.81 -12.70
C THR A 134 -20.09 -51.09 -14.03
N ALA A 135 -20.79 -51.75 -14.96
CA ALA A 135 -21.25 -51.13 -16.19
C ALA A 135 -22.61 -50.39 -16.04
N VAL A 136 -23.21 -50.42 -14.85
CA VAL A 136 -24.50 -49.77 -14.57
C VAL A 136 -24.28 -48.27 -14.38
N THR A 137 -24.93 -47.45 -15.20
CA THR A 137 -24.74 -45.99 -15.21
C THR A 137 -25.35 -45.28 -14.00
N LEU A 138 -26.43 -45.84 -13.42
CA LEU A 138 -27.11 -45.31 -12.24
C LEU A 138 -27.28 -46.42 -11.19
N PRO A 139 -26.18 -46.87 -10.57
CA PRO A 139 -26.24 -47.94 -9.57
C PRO A 139 -27.00 -47.46 -8.33
N THR A 140 -27.76 -48.36 -7.72
CA THR A 140 -28.50 -48.04 -6.49
C THR A 140 -27.59 -47.95 -5.28
N ASN A 141 -26.50 -48.73 -5.26
CA ASN A 141 -25.55 -48.81 -4.15
C ASN A 141 -24.12 -48.48 -4.62
N TYR A 142 -23.23 -48.28 -3.65
CA TYR A 142 -21.79 -48.26 -3.88
C TYR A 142 -21.27 -49.69 -4.13
N LEU A 143 -20.15 -49.83 -4.85
CA LEU A 143 -19.51 -51.14 -5.02
C LEU A 143 -19.15 -51.76 -3.66
N ILE A 144 -18.62 -50.96 -2.74
CA ILE A 144 -18.28 -51.39 -1.39
C ILE A 144 -18.89 -50.42 -0.38
N GLN A 145 -19.58 -50.99 0.60
CA GLN A 145 -20.14 -50.28 1.74
C GLN A 145 -19.54 -50.86 3.02
N THR A 146 -19.06 -50.01 3.92
CA THR A 146 -18.52 -50.47 5.20
C THR A 146 -19.08 -49.67 6.37
N SER A 147 -19.08 -50.30 7.55
CA SER A 147 -19.40 -49.65 8.81
C SER A 147 -18.37 -50.00 9.88
N SER A 148 -17.78 -48.98 10.51
CA SER A 148 -16.81 -49.11 11.61
C SER A 148 -15.58 -49.99 11.33
N ALA A 149 -15.05 -49.96 10.10
CA ALA A 149 -13.94 -50.81 9.67
C ALA A 149 -12.66 -50.01 9.36
N GLN A 150 -11.49 -50.64 9.52
CA GLN A 150 -10.24 -50.17 8.94
C GLN A 150 -10.09 -50.73 7.53
N ILE A 151 -9.87 -49.88 6.53
CA ILE A 151 -9.75 -50.28 5.13
C ILE A 151 -8.34 -49.98 4.65
N SER A 152 -7.66 -50.96 4.08
CA SER A 152 -6.38 -50.77 3.38
C SER A 152 -6.55 -51.11 1.90
N ILE A 153 -6.13 -50.21 1.02
CA ILE A 153 -6.22 -50.37 -0.44
C ILE A 153 -4.84 -50.27 -1.07
N GLU A 154 -4.41 -51.35 -1.70
CA GLU A 154 -3.14 -51.47 -2.42
C GLU A 154 -3.38 -51.98 -3.84
N GLN A 155 -2.82 -51.29 -4.83
CA GLN A 155 -2.79 -51.67 -6.26
C GLN A 155 -4.17 -52.04 -6.85
N THR A 156 -5.25 -51.50 -6.28
CA THR A 156 -6.63 -51.85 -6.65
C THR A 156 -7.21 -50.79 -7.59
N GLU A 157 -7.96 -51.23 -8.60
CA GLU A 157 -8.69 -50.37 -9.52
C GLU A 157 -10.19 -50.35 -9.20
N PHE A 158 -10.79 -49.17 -9.19
CA PHE A 158 -12.22 -48.95 -9.11
C PHE A 158 -12.72 -48.25 -10.36
N SER A 159 -13.75 -48.78 -11.00
CA SER A 159 -14.38 -48.21 -12.19
C SER A 159 -15.91 -48.24 -12.05
N ALA A 160 -16.48 -47.16 -11.50
CA ALA A 160 -17.90 -47.07 -11.18
C ALA A 160 -18.36 -45.62 -10.99
N PRO A 161 -19.67 -45.31 -11.09
CA PRO A 161 -20.19 -44.02 -10.67
C PRO A 161 -20.06 -43.80 -9.14
N LYS A 162 -20.11 -44.90 -8.35
CA LYS A 162 -20.04 -44.93 -6.88
C LYS A 162 -19.19 -46.13 -6.43
N ALA A 163 -18.01 -45.89 -5.85
CA ALA A 163 -17.06 -46.94 -5.48
C ALA A 163 -17.15 -47.32 -4.00
N LEU A 164 -16.88 -46.39 -3.09
CA LEU A 164 -16.78 -46.66 -1.65
C LEU A 164 -17.74 -45.78 -0.83
N PHE A 165 -18.45 -46.38 0.12
CA PHE A 165 -19.19 -45.65 1.15
C PHE A 165 -18.88 -46.18 2.56
N ILE A 166 -18.35 -45.31 3.42
CA ILE A 166 -17.82 -45.68 4.73
C ILE A 166 -18.56 -44.90 5.82
N THR A 167 -19.17 -45.62 6.75
CA THR A 167 -19.88 -45.06 7.91
C THR A 167 -19.10 -45.40 9.18
N ALA A 168 -18.19 -44.52 9.59
CA ALA A 168 -17.18 -44.69 10.63
C ALA A 168 -16.01 -45.66 10.30
N GLY A 169 -14.82 -45.34 10.83
CA GLY A 169 -13.60 -46.17 10.69
C GLY A 169 -12.40 -45.39 10.16
N SER A 170 -11.50 -46.08 9.46
CA SER A 170 -10.34 -45.47 8.77
C SER A 170 -10.15 -46.08 7.39
N ILE A 171 -9.69 -45.28 6.43
CA ILE A 171 -9.31 -45.75 5.09
C ILE A 171 -7.92 -45.24 4.73
N ASP A 172 -7.06 -46.18 4.37
CA ASP A 172 -5.70 -45.96 3.89
C ASP A 172 -5.60 -46.40 2.42
N ILE A 173 -5.58 -45.42 1.50
CA ILE A 173 -5.38 -45.66 0.07
C ILE A 173 -3.90 -45.50 -0.25
N ILE A 174 -3.17 -46.60 -0.29
CA ILE A 174 -1.73 -46.58 -0.53
C ILE A 174 -1.46 -46.43 -2.03
N SER A 175 -2.12 -47.21 -2.87
CA SER A 175 -2.00 -47.15 -4.33
C SER A 175 -3.25 -47.68 -5.02
N GLY A 176 -3.48 -47.31 -6.28
CA GLY A 176 -4.64 -47.75 -7.05
C GLY A 176 -5.09 -46.72 -8.07
N THR A 177 -6.10 -47.08 -8.85
CA THR A 177 -6.75 -46.22 -9.85
C THR A 177 -8.23 -46.14 -9.56
N PHE A 178 -8.79 -44.94 -9.47
CA PHE A 178 -10.18 -44.69 -9.13
C PHE A 178 -10.81 -43.84 -10.24
N THR A 179 -11.71 -44.44 -11.01
CA THR A 179 -12.36 -43.78 -12.15
C THR A 179 -13.86 -43.71 -11.93
N GLN A 180 -14.37 -42.48 -11.84
CA GLN A 180 -15.82 -42.22 -11.85
C GLN A 180 -16.32 -42.25 -13.28
N THR A 181 -17.01 -43.32 -13.65
CA THR A 181 -17.38 -43.61 -15.05
C THR A 181 -18.50 -42.73 -15.59
N GLU A 182 -19.40 -42.26 -14.71
CA GLU A 182 -20.54 -41.41 -15.07
C GLU A 182 -20.74 -40.30 -14.02
N PRO A 183 -21.30 -39.13 -14.40
CA PRO A 183 -21.68 -38.10 -13.44
C PRO A 183 -22.69 -38.63 -12.40
N SER A 184 -22.47 -38.29 -11.14
CA SER A 184 -23.33 -38.70 -10.01
C SER A 184 -23.46 -37.54 -9.02
N GLU A 185 -24.60 -37.42 -8.36
CA GLU A 185 -24.79 -36.48 -7.24
C GLU A 185 -23.97 -36.89 -6.00
N ASP A 186 -23.68 -38.19 -5.88
CA ASP A 186 -22.80 -38.75 -4.85
C ASP A 186 -21.36 -38.82 -5.34
N ALA A 187 -20.41 -38.62 -4.41
CA ALA A 187 -19.00 -38.80 -4.68
C ALA A 187 -18.62 -40.26 -4.95
N LEU A 188 -17.55 -40.47 -5.73
CA LEU A 188 -16.96 -41.79 -5.98
C LEU A 188 -16.60 -42.50 -4.65
N ILE A 189 -16.03 -41.74 -3.71
CA ILE A 189 -15.72 -42.17 -2.35
C ILE A 189 -16.43 -41.21 -1.40
N LYS A 190 -17.31 -41.76 -0.57
CA LYS A 190 -18.03 -41.00 0.46
C LYS A 190 -17.71 -41.57 1.83
N THR A 191 -17.35 -40.72 2.78
CA THR A 191 -17.07 -41.15 4.15
C THR A 191 -17.75 -40.22 5.15
N THR A 192 -18.20 -40.82 6.25
CA THR A 192 -18.76 -40.14 7.42
C THR A 192 -18.06 -40.66 8.67
N GLU A 193 -17.80 -39.79 9.65
CA GLU A 193 -17.18 -40.18 10.94
C GLU A 193 -15.87 -40.98 10.80
N SER A 194 -15.10 -40.73 9.73
CA SER A 194 -13.95 -41.55 9.34
C SER A 194 -12.63 -40.76 9.26
N GLN A 195 -11.51 -41.49 9.30
CA GLN A 195 -10.19 -40.97 8.96
C GLN A 195 -9.81 -41.40 7.55
N VAL A 196 -9.28 -40.50 6.73
CA VAL A 196 -8.87 -40.80 5.36
C VAL A 196 -7.41 -40.45 5.16
N GLN A 197 -6.60 -41.42 4.75
CA GLN A 197 -5.23 -41.21 4.31
C GLN A 197 -5.06 -41.68 2.88
N ILE A 198 -4.46 -40.84 2.04
CA ILE A 198 -4.21 -41.13 0.62
C ILE A 198 -2.73 -40.93 0.32
N GLY A 199 -2.13 -41.91 -0.35
CA GLY A 199 -0.74 -41.90 -0.76
C GLY A 199 0.21 -42.51 0.27
N GLY A 200 1.07 -43.41 -0.21
CA GLY A 200 2.19 -43.99 0.53
C GLY A 200 3.53 -43.34 0.18
N LEU A 201 4.62 -43.78 0.83
CA LEU A 201 5.96 -43.17 0.66
C LEU A 201 6.49 -43.20 -0.79
N TYR A 202 6.02 -44.15 -1.61
CA TYR A 202 6.50 -44.42 -2.96
C TYR A 202 5.37 -44.76 -3.94
N SER A 203 4.16 -44.31 -3.65
CA SER A 203 2.99 -44.65 -4.45
C SER A 203 2.13 -43.42 -4.70
N SER A 204 1.62 -43.31 -5.92
CA SER A 204 0.77 -42.22 -6.37
C SER A 204 -0.56 -42.78 -6.84
N PRO A 205 -1.59 -42.88 -5.97
CA PRO A 205 -2.92 -43.27 -6.40
C PRO A 205 -3.47 -42.27 -7.42
N ILE A 206 -4.22 -42.75 -8.40
CA ILE A 206 -4.79 -41.95 -9.48
C ILE A 206 -6.30 -41.87 -9.29
N PHE A 207 -6.85 -40.67 -9.31
CA PHE A 207 -8.28 -40.40 -9.23
C PHE A 207 -8.71 -39.58 -10.44
N THR A 208 -9.74 -40.04 -11.15
CA THR A 208 -10.35 -39.33 -12.27
C THR A 208 -11.87 -39.36 -12.10
N GLY A 209 -12.52 -38.21 -12.04
CA GLY A 209 -13.98 -38.17 -11.84
C GLY A 209 -14.58 -36.77 -11.75
N TYR A 210 -15.90 -36.70 -11.60
CA TYR A 210 -16.66 -35.45 -11.51
C TYR A 210 -16.70 -34.93 -10.07
N TYR A 211 -16.91 -35.84 -9.12
CA TYR A 211 -16.96 -35.64 -7.68
C TYR A 211 -16.34 -36.87 -7.01
N VAL A 212 -15.08 -36.76 -6.58
CA VAL A 212 -14.28 -37.93 -6.20
C VAL A 212 -14.38 -38.24 -4.71
N LEU A 213 -14.27 -37.22 -3.85
CA LEU A 213 -14.24 -37.40 -2.39
C LEU A 213 -15.29 -36.51 -1.72
N ASP A 214 -16.09 -37.11 -0.84
CA ASP A 214 -17.00 -36.40 0.07
C ASP A 214 -16.80 -36.90 1.49
N ILE A 215 -16.28 -36.06 2.37
CA ILE A 215 -15.92 -36.42 3.75
C ILE A 215 -16.62 -35.46 4.71
N SER A 216 -17.43 -36.02 5.61
CA SER A 216 -18.16 -35.23 6.61
C SER A 216 -18.04 -35.87 7.99
N ASP A 217 -18.10 -35.05 9.04
CA ASP A 217 -18.12 -35.48 10.45
C ASP A 217 -16.92 -36.36 10.87
N GLY A 218 -15.88 -36.45 10.04
CA GLY A 218 -14.66 -37.21 10.30
C GLY A 218 -13.67 -36.47 11.20
N THR A 219 -12.49 -37.04 11.40
CA THR A 219 -11.43 -36.34 12.14
C THR A 219 -10.34 -35.76 11.24
N ILE A 220 -9.98 -36.44 10.14
CA ILE A 220 -8.86 -36.04 9.29
C ILE A 220 -8.97 -36.58 7.85
N LEU A 221 -8.61 -35.74 6.88
CA LEU A 221 -8.19 -36.12 5.53
C LEU A 221 -6.71 -35.75 5.36
N SER A 222 -5.87 -36.73 5.04
CA SER A 222 -4.44 -36.54 4.73
C SER A 222 -4.11 -37.05 3.34
N ILE A 223 -3.74 -36.16 2.41
CA ILE A 223 -3.32 -36.51 1.05
C ILE A 223 -1.81 -36.29 0.94
N ASN A 224 -1.03 -37.37 1.04
CA ASN A 224 0.43 -37.33 1.00
C ASN A 224 0.96 -37.26 -0.44
N SER A 225 0.34 -38.00 -1.36
CA SER A 225 0.67 -38.11 -2.78
C SER A 225 -0.56 -38.53 -3.59
N GLY A 226 -0.47 -38.48 -4.92
CA GLY A 226 -1.54 -38.90 -5.83
C GLY A 226 -1.81 -37.90 -6.95
N LYS A 227 -2.49 -38.34 -8.00
CA LYS A 227 -2.99 -37.49 -9.09
C LYS A 227 -4.50 -37.46 -9.08
N PHE A 228 -5.10 -36.28 -8.98
CA PHE A 228 -6.54 -36.05 -8.99
C PHE A 228 -6.91 -35.22 -10.22
N THR A 229 -7.78 -35.77 -11.07
CA THR A 229 -8.20 -35.14 -12.32
C THR A 229 -9.71 -35.01 -12.35
N GLN A 230 -10.22 -33.78 -12.48
CA GLN A 230 -11.64 -33.52 -12.61
C GLN A 230 -12.09 -33.72 -14.06
N THR A 231 -13.13 -34.52 -14.23
CA THR A 231 -13.92 -34.64 -15.47
C THR A 231 -15.11 -33.70 -15.38
N LEU A 232 -15.51 -33.12 -16.51
CA LEU A 232 -16.65 -32.20 -16.59
C LEU A 232 -17.72 -32.80 -17.49
N ASP A 233 -18.99 -32.71 -17.10
CA ASP A 233 -20.10 -33.11 -17.96
C ASP A 233 -20.37 -32.05 -19.05
N GLN A 234 -21.01 -32.45 -20.15
CA GLN A 234 -21.45 -31.57 -21.23
C GLN A 234 -22.35 -30.41 -20.72
N SER A 235 -23.16 -30.66 -19.70
CA SER A 235 -24.01 -29.63 -19.09
C SER A 235 -23.20 -28.57 -18.33
N GLN A 236 -22.13 -28.99 -17.66
CA GLN A 236 -21.21 -28.12 -16.90
C GLN A 236 -20.26 -27.35 -17.82
N THR A 237 -19.75 -27.99 -18.87
CA THR A 237 -18.91 -27.33 -19.89
C THR A 237 -19.65 -26.25 -20.69
N GLN A 238 -20.99 -26.32 -20.76
CA GLN A 238 -21.84 -25.30 -21.38
C GLN A 238 -22.33 -24.22 -20.39
N GLY A 239 -21.93 -24.27 -19.12
CA GLY A 239 -22.36 -23.32 -18.09
C GLY A 239 -23.83 -23.45 -17.66
N ASN A 240 -24.49 -24.57 -17.98
CA ASN A 240 -25.91 -24.80 -17.69
C ASN A 240 -26.15 -25.45 -16.32
N ALA A 241 -25.10 -25.92 -15.64
CA ALA A 241 -25.16 -26.57 -14.34
C ALA A 241 -23.99 -26.14 -13.46
N ALA A 242 -24.18 -26.12 -12.14
CA ALA A 242 -23.12 -25.84 -11.19
C ALA A 242 -22.05 -26.94 -11.24
N VAL A 243 -20.78 -26.54 -11.20
CA VAL A 243 -19.64 -27.46 -11.10
C VAL A 243 -19.55 -27.91 -9.64
N LEU A 244 -19.55 -29.23 -9.41
CA LEU A 244 -19.30 -29.80 -8.09
C LEU A 244 -17.80 -29.75 -7.76
N PRO A 245 -17.42 -29.65 -6.48
CA PRO A 245 -16.01 -29.77 -6.11
C PRO A 245 -15.49 -31.18 -6.36
N LEU A 246 -14.23 -31.33 -6.76
CA LEU A 246 -13.58 -32.63 -6.87
C LEU A 246 -13.49 -33.34 -5.51
N ILE A 247 -13.24 -32.54 -4.46
CA ILE A 247 -13.14 -32.96 -3.07
C ILE A 247 -13.97 -32.00 -2.22
N LYS A 248 -14.93 -32.56 -1.46
CA LYS A 248 -15.72 -31.82 -0.48
C LYS A 248 -15.40 -32.31 0.92
N THR A 249 -15.25 -31.36 1.84
CA THR A 249 -15.02 -31.64 3.26
C THR A 249 -15.88 -30.74 4.14
N ASP A 250 -16.39 -31.29 5.24
CA ASP A 250 -17.19 -30.55 6.22
C ASP A 250 -16.82 -30.97 7.66
N GLY A 251 -16.38 -30.02 8.49
CA GLY A 251 -16.12 -30.25 9.91
C GLY A 251 -14.82 -31.02 10.26
N ILE A 252 -13.86 -31.15 9.32
CA ILE A 252 -12.66 -31.99 9.51
C ILE A 252 -11.34 -31.21 9.42
N LEU A 253 -10.24 -31.85 9.83
CA LEU A 253 -8.87 -31.41 9.53
C LEU A 253 -8.46 -31.89 8.13
N VAL A 254 -7.95 -31.00 7.29
CA VAL A 254 -7.46 -31.34 5.94
C VAL A 254 -5.96 -31.03 5.83
N ILE A 255 -5.17 -32.02 5.41
CA ILE A 255 -3.73 -31.89 5.20
C ILE A 255 -3.37 -32.36 3.78
N ILE A 256 -2.70 -31.50 3.02
CA ILE A 256 -2.19 -31.82 1.68
C ILE A 256 -0.66 -31.72 1.65
N GLY A 257 -0.03 -32.81 1.23
CA GLY A 257 1.40 -33.00 1.23
C GLY A 257 1.95 -33.40 2.61
N THR A 258 3.17 -33.89 2.64
CA THR A 258 3.88 -34.25 3.88
C THR A 258 5.38 -34.02 3.72
N LEU A 259 6.10 -33.93 4.85
CA LEU A 259 7.55 -33.73 4.89
C LEU A 259 8.35 -34.97 4.46
N GLU A 260 7.73 -36.15 4.49
CA GLU A 260 8.42 -37.45 4.41
C GLU A 260 8.47 -38.04 2.98
N VAL A 261 7.77 -37.45 2.00
CA VAL A 261 7.64 -38.01 0.63
C VAL A 261 8.24 -37.11 -0.45
N SER A 262 8.82 -37.73 -1.49
CA SER A 262 9.38 -37.02 -2.65
C SER A 262 8.33 -36.70 -3.73
N GLU A 263 7.25 -37.46 -3.80
CA GLU A 263 6.15 -37.20 -4.73
C GLU A 263 5.19 -36.18 -4.13
N ILE A 264 4.77 -35.20 -4.93
CA ILE A 264 3.80 -34.19 -4.49
C ILE A 264 2.40 -34.54 -5.02
N PRO A 265 1.33 -34.25 -4.26
CA PRO A 265 -0.03 -34.32 -4.79
C PRO A 265 -0.21 -33.41 -6.01
N VAL A 266 -0.91 -33.90 -7.04
CA VAL A 266 -1.23 -33.13 -8.26
C VAL A 266 -2.74 -33.10 -8.44
N PHE A 267 -3.29 -31.90 -8.64
CA PHE A 267 -4.71 -31.67 -8.85
C PHE A 267 -4.95 -30.86 -10.13
N GLU A 268 -5.81 -31.37 -11.00
CA GLU A 268 -6.19 -30.76 -12.27
C GLU A 268 -7.72 -30.66 -12.33
N GLY A 269 -8.30 -29.47 -12.34
CA GLY A 269 -9.76 -29.31 -12.36
C GLY A 269 -10.25 -27.86 -12.29
N GLN A 270 -11.54 -27.62 -12.47
CA GLN A 270 -12.15 -26.28 -12.38
C GLN A 270 -12.45 -25.89 -10.93
N PHE A 271 -12.92 -26.83 -10.11
CA PHE A 271 -13.22 -26.62 -8.70
C PHE A 271 -12.73 -27.83 -7.91
N ILE A 272 -11.59 -27.70 -7.23
CA ILE A 272 -10.86 -28.84 -6.67
C ILE A 272 -11.29 -29.10 -5.23
N LEU A 273 -11.33 -28.07 -4.37
CA LEU A 273 -11.62 -28.24 -2.94
C LEU A 273 -12.72 -27.29 -2.45
N ASP A 274 -13.71 -27.84 -1.77
CA ASP A 274 -14.69 -27.11 -0.95
C ASP A 274 -14.54 -27.54 0.51
N VAL A 275 -14.01 -26.65 1.35
CA VAL A 275 -13.74 -26.89 2.77
C VAL A 275 -14.67 -26.01 3.60
N ASN A 276 -15.68 -26.61 4.25
CA ASN A 276 -16.63 -25.87 5.08
C ASN A 276 -16.44 -26.24 6.55
N GLN A 277 -16.46 -25.22 7.44
CA GLN A 277 -16.39 -25.40 8.89
C GLN A 277 -15.22 -26.29 9.35
N GLY A 278 -14.11 -26.28 8.61
CA GLY A 278 -12.96 -27.13 8.88
C GLY A 278 -12.28 -26.73 10.18
N ILE A 279 -11.75 -27.71 10.91
CA ILE A 279 -10.94 -27.44 12.11
C ILE A 279 -9.69 -26.67 11.70
N SER A 280 -9.00 -27.15 10.65
CA SER A 280 -7.99 -26.40 9.91
C SER A 280 -7.73 -27.06 8.54
N PHE A 281 -7.14 -26.31 7.63
CA PHE A 281 -6.77 -26.74 6.28
C PHE A 281 -5.33 -26.32 5.98
N THR A 282 -4.43 -27.30 5.88
CA THR A 282 -3.01 -27.06 5.63
C THR A 282 -2.55 -27.65 4.31
N ILE A 283 -1.89 -26.85 3.49
CA ILE A 283 -1.19 -27.29 2.28
C ILE A 283 0.31 -27.11 2.49
N TYR A 284 1.03 -28.20 2.75
CA TYR A 284 2.48 -28.19 2.76
C TYR A 284 3.02 -28.10 1.32
N GLN A 285 2.60 -29.02 0.44
CA GLN A 285 3.08 -29.09 -0.94
C GLN A 285 2.02 -29.69 -1.85
N GLY A 286 2.06 -29.32 -3.13
CA GLY A 286 1.16 -29.83 -4.15
C GLY A 286 1.18 -28.94 -5.38
N LYS A 287 0.66 -29.46 -6.49
CA LYS A 287 0.47 -28.69 -7.73
C LYS A 287 -1.02 -28.66 -8.08
N PHE A 288 -1.57 -27.46 -8.20
CA PHE A 288 -2.98 -27.21 -8.47
C PHE A 288 -3.12 -26.43 -9.78
N THR A 289 -3.83 -26.98 -10.76
CA THR A 289 -3.96 -26.36 -12.09
C THR A 289 -5.42 -26.34 -12.53
N ALA A 290 -5.91 -25.15 -12.92
CA ALA A 290 -7.21 -25.00 -13.55
C ALA A 290 -7.18 -25.44 -15.02
N THR A 291 -8.20 -26.17 -15.46
CA THR A 291 -8.30 -26.62 -16.85
C THR A 291 -9.20 -25.76 -17.72
N ASN A 292 -10.09 -24.91 -17.17
CA ASN A 292 -10.89 -23.87 -17.86
C ASN A 292 -11.95 -23.24 -16.89
N ASN A 293 -11.58 -22.51 -15.84
CA ASN A 293 -12.56 -21.87 -14.94
C ASN A 293 -12.32 -20.36 -14.83
N PRO A 294 -12.90 -19.53 -15.72
CA PRO A 294 -12.64 -18.10 -15.68
C PRO A 294 -13.17 -17.47 -14.40
N ASP A 295 -14.34 -17.89 -13.89
CA ASP A 295 -15.04 -17.12 -12.84
C ASP A 295 -15.07 -17.79 -11.46
N GLY A 296 -14.63 -19.04 -11.32
CA GLY A 296 -14.65 -19.79 -10.05
C GLY A 296 -13.27 -20.05 -9.48
N ALA A 297 -13.17 -20.05 -8.14
CA ALA A 297 -11.93 -20.38 -7.44
C ALA A 297 -11.63 -21.89 -7.46
N LEU A 298 -10.34 -22.25 -7.53
CA LEU A 298 -9.90 -23.63 -7.38
C LEU A 298 -10.24 -24.22 -6.00
N ILE A 299 -10.12 -23.38 -4.97
CA ILE A 299 -10.31 -23.75 -3.58
C ILE A 299 -11.22 -22.73 -2.92
N VAL A 300 -12.29 -23.23 -2.28
CA VAL A 300 -13.19 -22.45 -1.44
C VAL A 300 -13.02 -22.94 0.00
N ALA A 301 -12.80 -22.02 0.94
CA ALA A 301 -12.78 -22.33 2.36
C ALA A 301 -13.67 -21.36 3.15
N LYS A 302 -14.52 -21.90 4.03
CA LYS A 302 -15.45 -21.11 4.84
C LYS A 302 -15.28 -21.40 6.32
N GLU A 303 -15.17 -20.35 7.13
CA GLU A 303 -15.01 -20.42 8.59
C GLU A 303 -13.91 -21.40 9.01
N THR A 304 -12.78 -21.39 8.29
CA THR A 304 -11.69 -22.36 8.41
C THR A 304 -10.36 -21.62 8.53
N GLU A 305 -9.45 -22.11 9.37
CA GLU A 305 -8.06 -21.66 9.39
C GLU A 305 -7.29 -22.35 8.24
N VAL A 306 -6.77 -21.56 7.31
CA VAL A 306 -6.06 -22.01 6.11
C VAL A 306 -4.59 -21.64 6.21
N GLU A 307 -3.71 -22.62 6.05
CA GLU A 307 -2.26 -22.45 6.07
C GLU A 307 -1.64 -23.04 4.78
N ILE A 308 -0.82 -22.25 4.09
CA ILE A 308 -0.21 -22.65 2.81
C ILE A 308 1.31 -22.43 2.85
N GLY A 309 2.06 -23.47 2.48
CA GLY A 309 3.51 -23.42 2.29
C GLY A 309 4.34 -23.38 3.57
N SER A 310 3.81 -23.93 4.66
CA SER A 310 4.54 -24.04 5.93
C SER A 310 5.78 -24.97 5.80
N ASP A 311 6.73 -24.81 6.72
CA ASP A 311 8.02 -25.53 6.74
C ASP A 311 8.89 -25.35 5.47
N GLY A 312 8.69 -24.26 4.73
CA GLY A 312 9.53 -23.87 3.59
C GLY A 312 9.22 -24.61 2.30
N ARG A 313 8.10 -25.34 2.27
CA ARG A 313 7.61 -26.04 1.08
C ARG A 313 6.95 -25.06 0.12
N ILE A 314 6.98 -25.39 -1.17
CA ILE A 314 6.54 -24.49 -2.25
C ILE A 314 5.36 -25.16 -2.98
N PRO A 315 4.12 -24.97 -2.52
CA PRO A 315 2.96 -25.35 -3.30
C PRO A 315 2.84 -24.45 -4.55
N GLU A 316 2.36 -25.02 -5.65
CA GLU A 316 2.19 -24.35 -6.93
C GLU A 316 0.71 -24.27 -7.31
N PHE A 317 0.25 -23.07 -7.63
CA PHE A 317 -1.12 -22.79 -8.07
C PHE A 317 -1.10 -22.07 -9.42
N THR A 318 -1.87 -22.58 -10.38
CA THR A 318 -2.05 -21.94 -11.69
C THR A 318 -3.53 -21.97 -12.05
N ALA A 319 -4.21 -20.83 -11.88
CA ALA A 319 -5.62 -20.65 -12.21
C ALA A 319 -5.99 -19.17 -12.33
N PRO A 320 -7.07 -18.82 -13.06
CA PRO A 320 -7.59 -17.46 -13.06
C PRO A 320 -7.90 -16.97 -11.64
N LEU A 321 -8.59 -17.79 -10.84
CA LEU A 321 -8.86 -17.58 -9.41
C LEU A 321 -8.40 -18.82 -8.62
N VAL A 322 -7.60 -18.62 -7.57
CA VAL A 322 -7.04 -19.72 -6.77
C VAL A 322 -7.84 -19.93 -5.49
N LEU A 323 -8.02 -18.88 -4.68
CA LEU A 323 -8.63 -18.99 -3.34
C LEU A 323 -9.84 -18.07 -3.21
N ASP A 324 -10.92 -18.59 -2.63
CA ASP A 324 -12.04 -17.80 -2.10
C ASP A 324 -12.30 -18.18 -0.64
N ILE A 325 -11.89 -17.29 0.26
CA ILE A 325 -11.92 -17.49 1.72
C ILE A 325 -13.01 -16.60 2.33
N THR A 326 -13.92 -17.20 3.09
CA THR A 326 -14.97 -16.47 3.83
C THR A 326 -14.88 -16.82 5.31
N GLY A 327 -14.59 -15.85 6.17
CA GLY A 327 -14.35 -16.09 7.60
C GLY A 327 -13.00 -16.78 7.88
N GLY A 328 -12.66 -16.94 9.16
CA GLY A 328 -11.42 -17.62 9.58
C GLY A 328 -10.13 -16.80 9.39
N ILE A 329 -9.01 -17.50 9.12
CA ILE A 329 -7.67 -16.93 8.94
C ILE A 329 -7.04 -17.58 7.71
N LEU A 330 -6.40 -16.80 6.86
CA LEU A 330 -5.55 -17.26 5.76
C LEU A 330 -4.10 -16.88 6.02
N THR A 331 -3.24 -17.88 6.20
CA THR A 331 -1.79 -17.72 6.29
C THR A 331 -1.11 -18.33 5.08
N ILE A 332 -0.40 -17.52 4.31
CA ILE A 332 0.42 -17.96 3.17
C ILE A 332 1.88 -17.71 3.54
N ASP A 333 2.56 -18.75 4.01
CA ASP A 333 3.98 -18.66 4.34
C ASP A 333 4.87 -18.76 3.11
N ASN A 334 4.49 -19.59 2.13
CA ASN A 334 5.25 -19.80 0.90
C ASN A 334 4.35 -20.31 -0.24
N GLY A 335 4.84 -20.27 -1.47
CA GLY A 335 4.14 -20.80 -2.64
C GLY A 335 4.33 -19.96 -3.90
N ILE A 336 3.92 -20.52 -5.04
CA ILE A 336 3.90 -19.85 -6.34
C ILE A 336 2.46 -19.79 -6.82
N PHE A 337 1.93 -18.59 -7.00
CA PHE A 337 0.55 -18.33 -7.40
C PHE A 337 0.54 -17.59 -8.74
N LYS A 338 -0.06 -18.19 -9.77
CA LYS A 338 -0.18 -17.60 -11.10
C LYS A 338 -1.64 -17.57 -11.54
N GLY A 339 -2.08 -16.43 -12.07
CA GLY A 339 -3.39 -16.30 -12.71
C GLY A 339 -3.47 -15.15 -13.69
N ASP A 340 -4.53 -15.14 -14.48
CA ASP A 340 -4.70 -14.26 -15.63
C ASP A 340 -6.11 -13.67 -15.71
N HIS A 341 -6.91 -13.74 -14.63
CA HIS A 341 -8.26 -13.21 -14.63
C HIS A 341 -8.27 -11.66 -14.76
N PRO A 342 -9.05 -11.09 -15.69
CA PRO A 342 -8.94 -9.66 -16.02
C PRO A 342 -9.63 -8.72 -15.03
N THR A 343 -10.54 -9.21 -14.18
CA THR A 343 -11.40 -8.33 -13.34
C THR A 343 -11.57 -8.80 -11.91
N ASP A 344 -10.99 -9.94 -11.55
CA ASP A 344 -11.21 -10.55 -10.24
C ASP A 344 -9.90 -11.06 -9.66
N ALA A 345 -9.83 -11.11 -8.34
CA ALA A 345 -8.59 -11.36 -7.63
C ALA A 345 -8.24 -12.85 -7.64
N LEU A 346 -6.94 -13.14 -7.81
CA LEU A 346 -6.35 -14.47 -7.64
C LEU A 346 -6.71 -15.07 -6.27
N ILE A 347 -6.76 -14.23 -5.24
CA ILE A 347 -7.15 -14.56 -3.87
C ILE A 347 -8.22 -13.57 -3.40
N LYS A 348 -9.37 -14.10 -2.99
CA LYS A 348 -10.42 -13.35 -2.30
C LYS A 348 -10.47 -13.76 -0.84
N ALA A 349 -10.57 -12.76 0.03
CA ALA A 349 -10.78 -12.96 1.45
C ALA A 349 -11.87 -12.00 1.94
N SER A 350 -12.95 -12.55 2.49
CA SER A 350 -14.01 -11.76 3.11
C SER A 350 -14.24 -12.16 4.56
N GLY A 351 -14.17 -11.19 5.48
CA GLY A 351 -14.30 -11.46 6.92
C GLY A 351 -13.20 -12.35 7.50
N ALA A 352 -12.05 -12.47 6.81
CA ALA A 352 -10.93 -13.30 7.21
C ALA A 352 -9.67 -12.45 7.43
N GLU A 353 -8.84 -12.82 8.41
CA GLU A 353 -7.49 -12.26 8.56
C GLU A 353 -6.59 -12.84 7.48
N VAL A 354 -5.77 -12.01 6.81
CA VAL A 354 -4.83 -12.48 5.79
C VAL A 354 -3.39 -12.15 6.19
N ILE A 355 -2.55 -13.16 6.33
CA ILE A 355 -1.13 -13.06 6.68
C ILE A 355 -0.30 -13.66 5.54
N ILE A 356 0.62 -12.89 4.98
CA ILE A 356 1.47 -13.30 3.85
C ILE A 356 2.95 -13.18 4.21
N GLY A 357 3.68 -14.26 3.98
CA GLY A 357 5.13 -14.35 4.03
C GLY A 357 5.72 -14.14 5.42
N SER A 358 5.08 -14.67 6.47
CA SER A 358 5.57 -14.58 7.85
C SER A 358 6.95 -15.21 8.01
N THR A 359 7.17 -16.34 7.36
CA THR A 359 8.42 -17.11 7.47
C THR A 359 9.24 -17.14 6.18
N TYR A 360 8.59 -17.27 5.02
CA TYR A 360 9.23 -17.38 3.70
C TYR A 360 8.65 -16.35 2.73
N THR A 361 9.15 -16.34 1.49
CA THR A 361 8.80 -15.35 0.47
C THR A 361 7.94 -15.98 -0.64
N PRO A 362 6.59 -15.92 -0.53
CA PRO A 362 5.71 -16.39 -1.60
C PRO A 362 5.80 -15.48 -2.83
N SER A 363 5.44 -16.02 -4.00
CA SER A 363 5.42 -15.30 -5.27
C SER A 363 4.02 -15.30 -5.88
N PHE A 364 3.56 -14.14 -6.33
CA PHE A 364 2.26 -13.91 -6.95
C PHE A 364 2.43 -13.21 -8.29
N GLU A 365 1.81 -13.77 -9.34
CA GLU A 365 1.83 -13.24 -10.70
C GLU A 365 0.40 -13.23 -11.26
N ALA A 366 -0.25 -12.06 -11.25
CA ALA A 366 -1.60 -11.87 -11.79
C ALA A 366 -1.93 -10.38 -12.00
N PRO A 367 -2.88 -10.03 -12.91
CA PRO A 367 -3.45 -8.68 -13.03
C PRO A 367 -4.02 -8.13 -11.72
N TYR A 368 -4.73 -8.99 -10.99
CA TYR A 368 -5.36 -8.67 -9.73
C TYR A 368 -5.07 -9.81 -8.76
N ILE A 369 -4.23 -9.57 -7.76
CA ILE A 369 -3.71 -10.61 -6.87
C ILE A 369 -4.62 -10.82 -5.67
N LEU A 370 -4.98 -9.75 -4.97
CA LEU A 370 -5.62 -9.87 -3.67
C LEU A 370 -6.77 -8.88 -3.49
N LYS A 371 -7.91 -9.41 -3.08
CA LYS A 371 -9.08 -8.62 -2.63
C LYS A 371 -9.41 -9.00 -1.19
N VAL A 372 -9.22 -8.07 -0.27
CA VAL A 372 -9.57 -8.26 1.15
C VAL A 372 -10.71 -7.33 1.55
N ALA A 373 -11.82 -7.90 1.99
CA ALA A 373 -12.97 -7.15 2.48
C ALA A 373 -13.33 -7.64 3.89
N ASP A 374 -12.85 -6.93 4.92
CA ASP A 374 -13.06 -7.30 6.31
C ASP A 374 -13.73 -6.16 7.10
N GLY A 375 -14.95 -6.39 7.57
CA GLY A 375 -15.63 -5.48 8.50
C GLY A 375 -15.32 -5.76 9.98
N SER A 376 -14.62 -6.86 10.30
CA SER A 376 -14.35 -7.33 11.66
C SER A 376 -13.08 -6.75 12.28
N GLY A 377 -12.12 -6.31 11.45
CA GLY A 377 -10.94 -5.54 11.86
C GLY A 377 -9.65 -6.34 12.06
N THR A 378 -9.56 -7.59 11.60
CA THR A 378 -8.36 -8.42 11.64
C THR A 378 -7.39 -8.13 10.50
N GLY A 379 -7.87 -7.69 9.33
CA GLY A 379 -7.07 -7.01 8.30
C GLY A 379 -6.08 -7.85 7.48
N LEU A 380 -5.24 -7.15 6.69
CA LEU A 380 -4.21 -7.70 5.80
C LEU A 380 -2.81 -7.38 6.34
N LYS A 381 -1.97 -8.39 6.48
CA LYS A 381 -0.56 -8.27 6.86
C LYS A 381 0.35 -8.96 5.83
N ILE A 382 1.12 -8.17 5.10
CA ILE A 382 2.15 -8.64 4.17
C ILE A 382 3.51 -8.44 4.83
N VAL A 383 4.13 -9.51 5.33
CA VAL A 383 5.47 -9.47 5.92
C VAL A 383 6.54 -9.55 4.84
N SER A 384 6.39 -10.50 3.90
CA SER A 384 7.25 -10.63 2.73
C SER A 384 6.47 -11.22 1.55
N GLY A 385 7.05 -11.16 0.35
CA GLY A 385 6.46 -11.70 -0.87
C GLY A 385 6.87 -10.90 -2.11
N ALA A 386 6.74 -11.53 -3.28
CA ALA A 386 6.93 -10.89 -4.57
C ALA A 386 5.58 -10.80 -5.29
N PHE A 387 5.12 -9.59 -5.58
CA PHE A 387 3.82 -9.30 -6.21
C PHE A 387 4.05 -8.70 -7.59
N THR A 388 3.76 -9.45 -8.64
CA THR A 388 3.99 -9.02 -10.03
C THR A 388 2.68 -8.92 -10.79
N GLY A 389 2.41 -7.72 -11.31
CA GLY A 389 1.31 -7.42 -12.21
C GLY A 389 1.74 -7.26 -13.66
N PRO A 390 0.77 -7.18 -14.59
CA PRO A 390 1.01 -6.78 -15.96
C PRO A 390 1.47 -5.32 -16.03
N ASP A 391 1.96 -4.95 -17.19
CA ASP A 391 2.44 -3.61 -17.55
C ASP A 391 1.32 -2.60 -17.85
N ASN A 392 0.05 -3.01 -17.82
CA ASN A 392 -1.10 -2.16 -18.08
C ASN A 392 -1.74 -1.60 -16.79
N ALA A 393 -2.46 -0.48 -16.93
CA ALA A 393 -3.02 0.28 -15.82
C ALA A 393 -4.46 -0.12 -15.46
N ASP A 394 -5.00 -1.22 -15.99
CA ASP A 394 -6.44 -1.48 -15.92
C ASP A 394 -6.90 -2.02 -14.56
N THR A 395 -6.01 -2.68 -13.82
CA THR A 395 -6.33 -3.36 -12.57
C THR A 395 -5.35 -3.02 -11.44
N THR A 396 -5.86 -2.94 -10.21
CA THR A 396 -5.06 -2.77 -9.00
C THR A 396 -4.66 -4.13 -8.47
N LEU A 397 -3.37 -4.37 -8.19
CA LEU A 397 -2.88 -5.66 -7.71
C LEU A 397 -3.52 -6.08 -6.38
N ILE A 398 -3.66 -5.13 -5.46
CA ILE A 398 -4.21 -5.38 -4.13
C ILE A 398 -5.28 -4.33 -3.84
N THR A 399 -6.50 -4.79 -3.56
CA THR A 399 -7.55 -3.92 -3.04
C THR A 399 -7.97 -4.38 -1.65
N THR A 400 -8.22 -3.39 -0.79
CA THR A 400 -8.73 -3.62 0.54
C THR A 400 -9.86 -2.66 0.85
N SER A 401 -10.90 -3.18 1.50
CA SER A 401 -12.03 -2.39 2.00
C SER A 401 -12.25 -2.64 3.48
N ASP A 402 -12.38 -1.57 4.26
CA ASP A 402 -12.71 -1.57 5.70
C ASP A 402 -11.72 -2.35 6.59
N SER A 403 -10.52 -2.61 6.05
CA SER A 403 -9.49 -3.46 6.63
C SER A 403 -8.27 -2.66 7.05
N ALA A 404 -7.63 -3.02 8.17
CA ALA A 404 -6.28 -2.53 8.46
C ALA A 404 -5.27 -3.23 7.55
N VAL A 405 -4.27 -2.51 7.04
CA VAL A 405 -3.24 -3.04 6.14
C VAL A 405 -1.85 -2.77 6.73
N GLN A 406 -1.02 -3.80 6.80
CA GLN A 406 0.38 -3.72 7.21
C GLN A 406 1.28 -4.30 6.12
N ILE A 407 2.28 -3.54 5.69
CA ILE A 407 3.24 -3.94 4.66
C ILE A 407 4.67 -3.84 5.19
N GLY A 408 5.38 -4.96 5.11
CA GLY A 408 6.73 -5.16 5.59
C GLY A 408 6.84 -5.16 7.11
N ASP A 409 8.00 -5.61 7.59
CA ASP A 409 8.43 -5.47 8.97
C ASP A 409 9.87 -4.94 9.04
N ALA A 410 10.52 -5.00 10.20
CA ALA A 410 11.88 -4.50 10.37
C ALA A 410 12.97 -5.33 9.64
N SER A 411 12.67 -6.58 9.24
CA SER A 411 13.64 -7.53 8.67
C SER A 411 13.31 -7.99 7.24
N ASN A 412 12.05 -7.86 6.84
CA ASN A 412 11.52 -8.39 5.58
C ASN A 412 11.07 -7.25 4.66
N ILE A 413 11.41 -7.39 3.38
CA ILE A 413 11.17 -6.38 2.34
C ILE A 413 10.28 -7.01 1.26
N PRO A 414 8.96 -6.80 1.29
CA PRO A 414 8.10 -7.22 0.20
C PRO A 414 8.41 -6.43 -1.08
N GLU A 415 8.30 -7.07 -2.23
CA GLU A 415 8.50 -6.45 -3.54
C GLU A 415 7.18 -6.36 -4.30
N PHE A 416 6.85 -5.17 -4.77
CA PHE A 416 5.68 -4.90 -5.59
C PHE A 416 6.12 -4.35 -6.94
N ASN A 417 5.73 -5.07 -7.99
CA ASN A 417 6.07 -4.77 -9.37
C ASN A 417 4.78 -4.64 -10.18
N GLY A 418 4.29 -3.42 -10.39
CA GLY A 418 3.02 -3.20 -11.08
C GLY A 418 2.66 -1.73 -11.22
N VAL A 419 1.68 -1.43 -12.08
CA VAL A 419 1.24 -0.05 -12.35
C VAL A 419 0.30 0.46 -11.25
N LYS A 420 -0.78 -0.25 -10.93
CA LYS A 420 -1.62 0.09 -9.76
C LYS A 420 -1.39 -0.96 -8.70
N ILE A 421 -0.66 -0.63 -7.64
CA ILE A 421 -0.23 -1.63 -6.65
C ILE A 421 -1.29 -1.84 -5.57
N LEU A 422 -1.75 -0.75 -4.95
CA LEU A 422 -2.54 -0.85 -3.74
C LEU A 422 -3.67 0.18 -3.71
N GLU A 423 -4.87 -0.28 -3.38
CA GLU A 423 -6.02 0.55 -3.07
C GLU A 423 -6.57 0.20 -1.69
N VAL A 424 -6.64 1.19 -0.80
CA VAL A 424 -7.21 1.05 0.55
C VAL A 424 -8.38 2.01 0.68
N SER A 425 -9.59 1.47 0.87
CA SER A 425 -10.80 2.27 1.01
C SER A 425 -11.54 1.93 2.29
N ASN A 426 -12.04 2.93 3.02
CA ASN A 426 -12.95 2.72 4.14
C ASN A 426 -14.30 3.35 3.81
N THR A 427 -15.35 2.53 3.82
CA THR A 427 -16.71 2.88 3.38
C THR A 427 -17.49 3.60 4.47
N ASP A 428 -17.22 3.32 5.74
CA ASP A 428 -18.04 3.83 6.85
C ASP A 428 -17.91 5.34 7.06
N GLY A 429 -16.80 5.97 6.63
CA GLY A 429 -16.52 7.39 6.87
C GLY A 429 -16.50 7.80 8.36
N ILE A 430 -16.78 6.87 9.27
CA ILE A 430 -16.91 7.05 10.71
C ILE A 430 -15.59 6.66 11.35
N LEU A 431 -15.09 7.55 12.21
CA LEU A 431 -13.87 7.34 12.98
C LEU A 431 -14.03 6.18 13.98
N PRO A 432 -12.95 5.43 14.28
CA PRO A 432 -11.60 5.60 13.74
C PRO A 432 -11.44 4.97 12.35
N TYR A 433 -10.82 5.72 11.43
CA TYR A 433 -10.39 5.19 10.15
C TYR A 433 -9.43 4.01 10.34
N LYS A 434 -9.51 3.03 9.45
CA LYS A 434 -8.54 1.93 9.41
C LYS A 434 -7.20 2.44 8.88
N THR A 435 -6.14 1.74 9.25
CA THR A 435 -4.75 2.17 9.01
C THR A 435 -4.13 1.42 7.84
N LEU A 436 -3.40 2.13 6.97
CA LEU A 436 -2.38 1.57 6.10
C LEU A 436 -1.01 1.90 6.70
N THR A 437 -0.26 0.87 7.10
CA THR A 437 1.11 1.03 7.61
C THR A 437 2.10 0.37 6.66
N ILE A 438 3.00 1.15 6.08
CA ILE A 438 4.11 0.67 5.24
C ILE A 438 5.40 0.82 6.04
N THR A 439 5.91 -0.27 6.60
CA THR A 439 7.16 -0.30 7.35
C THR A 439 8.36 -0.46 6.41
N GLN A 440 8.27 -1.41 5.48
CA GLN A 440 9.26 -1.70 4.45
C GLN A 440 8.58 -2.19 3.17
N GLY A 441 9.30 -2.10 2.06
CA GLY A 441 8.85 -2.61 0.78
C GLY A 441 9.55 -1.89 -0.36
N THR A 442 9.65 -2.55 -1.52
CA THR A 442 10.09 -1.93 -2.77
C THR A 442 8.89 -1.85 -3.71
N PHE A 443 8.59 -0.65 -4.19
CA PHE A 443 7.50 -0.37 -5.13
C PHE A 443 8.12 0.14 -6.43
N LYS A 444 7.89 -0.56 -7.54
CA LYS A 444 8.48 -0.27 -8.85
C LYS A 444 7.52 -0.60 -9.98
N LEU A 445 7.76 0.03 -11.13
CA LEU A 445 7.11 -0.32 -12.38
C LEU A 445 7.66 -1.63 -12.95
N PRO A 446 6.86 -2.39 -13.72
CA PRO A 446 7.38 -3.48 -14.54
C PRO A 446 8.46 -2.99 -15.50
N THR A 447 9.55 -3.75 -15.61
CA THR A 447 10.78 -3.39 -16.36
C THR A 447 10.52 -2.90 -17.79
N ASP A 448 9.45 -3.39 -18.42
CA ASP A 448 9.09 -3.11 -19.81
C ASP A 448 7.78 -2.30 -19.93
N SER A 449 7.31 -1.65 -18.85
CA SER A 449 6.04 -0.91 -18.88
C SER A 449 6.12 0.38 -19.70
N GLU A 450 5.08 0.63 -20.52
CA GLU A 450 4.87 1.91 -21.18
C GLU A 450 4.25 2.97 -20.25
N GLN A 451 3.80 2.57 -19.06
CA GLN A 451 3.22 3.50 -18.09
C GLN A 451 4.32 4.33 -17.43
N THR A 452 3.98 5.56 -17.09
CA THR A 452 4.94 6.48 -16.50
C THR A 452 5.00 6.37 -15.00
N GLU A 453 3.99 5.81 -14.33
CA GLU A 453 3.96 5.79 -12.86
C GLU A 453 3.28 4.56 -12.24
N THR A 454 3.77 4.19 -11.06
CA THR A 454 3.12 3.29 -10.11
C THR A 454 2.11 4.06 -9.26
N GLN A 455 0.99 3.47 -8.85
CA GLN A 455 -0.05 4.11 -8.05
C GLN A 455 -0.38 3.36 -6.75
N ILE A 456 -0.43 4.11 -5.65
CA ILE A 456 -1.04 3.71 -4.37
C ILE A 456 -2.15 4.71 -4.05
N SER A 457 -3.37 4.22 -3.86
CA SER A 457 -4.55 5.05 -3.59
C SER A 457 -5.13 4.73 -2.22
N THR A 458 -5.49 5.77 -1.47
CA THR A 458 -6.16 5.61 -0.18
C THR A 458 -7.33 6.58 -0.04
N THR A 459 -8.45 6.10 0.51
CA THR A 459 -9.65 6.91 0.77
C THR A 459 -10.14 6.67 2.19
N ASN A 460 -10.37 7.73 2.96
CA ASN A 460 -10.81 7.67 4.37
C ASN A 460 -9.88 6.82 5.25
N ALA A 461 -8.55 6.96 5.09
CA ALA A 461 -7.57 6.10 5.76
C ALA A 461 -6.53 6.92 6.56
N ILE A 462 -5.96 6.28 7.58
CA ILE A 462 -4.74 6.76 8.25
C ILE A 462 -3.56 6.03 7.62
N VAL A 463 -2.75 6.74 6.85
CA VAL A 463 -1.56 6.21 6.19
C VAL A 463 -0.31 6.57 6.98
N LEU A 464 0.51 5.57 7.30
CA LEU A 464 1.78 5.71 8.01
C LEU A 464 2.90 5.02 7.23
N ILE A 465 3.92 5.77 6.83
CA ILE A 465 5.03 5.28 6.01
C ILE A 465 6.36 5.45 6.76
N GLY A 466 7.12 4.36 6.86
CA GLY A 466 8.51 4.32 7.35
C GLY A 466 8.66 4.52 8.85
N GLN A 467 7.78 3.94 9.68
CA GLN A 467 7.86 4.10 11.14
C GLN A 467 9.12 3.45 11.75
N SER A 468 9.55 2.30 11.21
CA SER A 468 10.73 1.56 11.70
C SER A 468 11.60 0.96 10.58
N GLY A 469 11.29 1.25 9.32
CA GLY A 469 12.01 0.74 8.16
C GLY A 469 12.18 1.79 7.08
N LEU A 470 12.86 1.42 5.99
CA LEU A 470 13.12 2.28 4.84
C LEU A 470 12.33 1.76 3.63
N PRO A 471 11.05 2.18 3.45
CA PRO A 471 10.33 1.86 2.23
C PRO A 471 10.96 2.61 1.04
N ILE A 472 11.05 1.91 -0.09
CA ILE A 472 11.67 2.39 -1.31
C ILE A 472 10.62 2.45 -2.41
N PHE A 473 10.37 3.66 -2.90
CA PHE A 473 9.52 3.91 -4.05
C PHE A 473 10.42 4.39 -5.19
N THR A 474 10.69 3.48 -6.12
CA THR A 474 11.57 3.67 -7.29
C THR A 474 10.75 3.63 -8.55
N ASP A 475 11.20 4.37 -9.57
CA ASP A 475 10.42 4.64 -10.78
C ASP A 475 9.18 5.48 -10.43
N PRO A 476 8.61 6.30 -11.33
CA PRO A 476 7.71 7.35 -10.88
C PRO A 476 6.55 6.74 -10.11
N ILE A 477 6.28 7.29 -8.93
CA ILE A 477 5.30 6.77 -7.99
C ILE A 477 4.31 7.89 -7.72
N LYS A 478 3.04 7.51 -7.61
CA LYS A 478 1.94 8.38 -7.21
C LYS A 478 1.25 7.79 -6.01
N ILE A 479 1.36 8.49 -4.89
CA ILE A 479 0.58 8.25 -3.68
C ILE A 479 -0.60 9.23 -3.73
N HIS A 480 -1.80 8.70 -3.95
CA HIS A 480 -3.03 9.46 -3.98
C HIS A 480 -3.81 9.24 -2.67
N THR A 481 -4.11 10.32 -1.96
CA THR A 481 -4.83 10.25 -0.66
C THR A 481 -6.03 11.18 -0.66
N VAL A 482 -7.21 10.65 -0.33
CA VAL A 482 -8.47 11.41 -0.31
C VAL A 482 -9.14 11.22 1.03
N SER A 483 -9.30 12.31 1.80
CA SER A 483 -9.89 12.28 3.14
C SER A 483 -9.12 11.38 4.14
N GLY A 484 -8.69 11.93 5.27
CA GLY A 484 -7.95 11.20 6.31
C GLY A 484 -6.60 11.84 6.63
N SER A 485 -5.56 11.02 6.83
CA SER A 485 -4.22 11.52 7.16
C SER A 485 -3.10 10.71 6.53
N LEU A 486 -2.03 11.37 6.09
CA LEU A 486 -0.80 10.77 5.60
C LEU A 486 0.38 11.23 6.45
N THR A 487 1.05 10.29 7.11
CA THR A 487 2.29 10.56 7.86
C THR A 487 3.45 9.80 7.24
N ILE A 488 4.47 10.51 6.77
CA ILE A 488 5.71 9.95 6.23
C ILE A 488 6.83 10.23 7.21
N ILE A 489 7.34 9.20 7.87
CA ILE A 489 8.44 9.31 8.83
C ILE A 489 9.79 9.10 8.13
N GLN A 490 9.87 8.10 7.25
CA GLN A 490 11.06 7.72 6.50
C GLN A 490 10.64 7.12 5.15
N GLY A 491 11.53 7.16 4.18
CA GLY A 491 11.36 6.53 2.88
C GLY A 491 12.22 7.20 1.83
N GLN A 492 12.45 6.49 0.72
CA GLN A 492 13.04 7.06 -0.48
C GLN A 492 11.96 7.13 -1.56
N PHE A 493 11.68 8.33 -2.06
CA PHE A 493 10.65 8.59 -3.05
C PHE A 493 11.31 9.22 -4.27
N THR A 494 11.37 8.48 -5.38
CA THR A 494 11.97 8.96 -6.62
C THR A 494 10.92 9.01 -7.71
N GLY A 495 10.83 10.12 -8.44
CA GLY A 495 9.95 10.26 -9.58
C GLY A 495 10.58 11.10 -10.69
N SER A 496 10.11 10.91 -11.91
CA SER A 496 10.61 11.63 -13.09
C SER A 496 9.50 12.35 -13.88
N ASP A 497 8.23 12.20 -13.48
CA ASP A 497 7.09 12.86 -14.12
C ASP A 497 7.13 14.38 -13.84
N THR A 498 6.93 15.19 -14.90
CA THR A 498 6.90 16.66 -14.85
C THR A 498 5.50 17.24 -14.75
N GLU A 499 4.47 16.44 -15.05
CA GLU A 499 3.06 16.83 -15.02
C GLU A 499 2.41 16.46 -13.69
N GLN A 500 2.78 15.31 -13.12
CA GLN A 500 2.18 14.78 -11.89
C GLN A 500 3.14 14.78 -10.69
N ALA A 501 2.59 15.05 -9.50
CA ALA A 501 3.35 15.01 -8.25
C ALA A 501 3.42 13.60 -7.65
N ILE A 502 4.53 13.29 -6.96
CA ILE A 502 4.66 12.02 -6.22
C ILE A 502 3.49 11.82 -5.25
N ILE A 503 3.09 12.88 -4.55
CA ILE A 503 1.97 12.83 -3.61
C ILE A 503 0.90 13.80 -4.07
N THR A 504 -0.28 13.25 -4.33
CA THR A 504 -1.49 14.03 -4.59
C THR A 504 -2.48 13.80 -3.44
N ALA A 505 -3.01 14.88 -2.88
CA ALA A 505 -3.88 14.77 -1.72
C ALA A 505 -5.06 15.73 -1.78
N SER A 506 -6.24 15.25 -1.39
CA SER A 506 -7.42 16.09 -1.18
C SER A 506 -7.99 15.91 0.22
N ASP A 507 -8.36 17.01 0.86
CA ASP A 507 -8.99 17.04 2.21
C ASP A 507 -8.25 16.17 3.25
N THR A 508 -6.92 16.14 3.16
CA THR A 508 -6.05 15.24 3.93
C THR A 508 -5.10 16.03 4.83
N THR A 509 -4.85 15.53 6.03
CA THR A 509 -3.77 16.03 6.88
C THR A 509 -2.47 15.30 6.57
N ILE A 510 -1.47 16.01 6.04
CA ILE A 510 -0.15 15.46 5.73
C ILE A 510 0.86 15.89 6.79
N ARG A 511 1.68 14.93 7.25
CA ARG A 511 2.84 15.16 8.12
C ARG A 511 4.08 14.49 7.53
N ILE A 512 5.14 15.24 7.30
CA ILE A 512 6.40 14.74 6.72
C ILE A 512 7.56 14.94 7.70
N GLY A 513 8.25 13.84 7.98
CA GLY A 513 9.41 13.73 8.85
C GLY A 513 9.08 13.79 10.33
N ASN A 514 10.07 13.39 11.14
CA ASN A 514 10.05 13.53 12.59
C ASN A 514 11.46 13.84 13.13
N THR A 515 11.63 13.77 14.45
CA THR A 515 12.91 14.09 15.11
C THR A 515 14.01 13.05 14.86
N SER A 516 13.68 11.84 14.41
CA SER A 516 14.62 10.71 14.39
C SER A 516 15.01 10.28 12.96
N MET A 517 14.09 10.39 12.00
CA MET A 517 14.25 9.84 10.65
C MET A 517 14.06 10.93 9.57
N VAL A 518 14.65 10.70 8.39
CA VAL A 518 14.67 11.66 7.26
C VAL A 518 14.03 11.00 6.04
N PRO A 519 12.85 11.45 5.59
CA PRO A 519 12.35 11.07 4.28
C PRO A 519 13.10 11.84 3.18
N ILE A 520 13.36 11.17 2.06
CA ILE A 520 14.09 11.71 0.91
C ILE A 520 13.16 11.68 -0.31
N PHE A 521 12.96 12.84 -0.93
CA PHE A 521 12.16 13.01 -2.13
C PHE A 521 13.04 13.56 -3.27
N THR A 522 12.97 12.93 -4.43
CA THR A 522 13.67 13.34 -5.65
C THR A 522 12.71 13.25 -6.83
N ALA A 523 12.08 14.37 -7.21
CA ALA A 523 11.21 14.44 -8.38
C ALA A 523 10.94 15.88 -8.84
N PRO A 524 10.55 16.09 -10.12
CA PRO A 524 10.15 17.41 -10.60
C PRO A 524 8.97 18.02 -9.81
N ARG A 525 7.96 17.21 -9.49
CA ARG A 525 6.83 17.59 -8.64
C ARG A 525 6.71 16.60 -7.48
N ILE A 526 6.71 17.10 -6.25
CA ILE A 526 6.71 16.24 -5.05
C ILE A 526 5.34 16.22 -4.39
N LEU A 527 4.74 17.40 -4.17
CA LEU A 527 3.46 17.52 -3.47
C LEU A 527 2.48 18.37 -4.29
N ASP A 528 1.26 17.87 -4.45
CA ASP A 528 0.11 18.63 -4.94
C ASP A 528 -1.10 18.38 -4.00
N ILE A 529 -1.49 19.42 -3.26
CA ILE A 529 -2.42 19.27 -2.13
C ILE A 529 -3.58 20.26 -2.25
N SER A 530 -4.79 19.75 -2.24
CA SER A 530 -6.02 20.54 -2.20
C SER A 530 -6.81 20.33 -0.91
N GLY A 531 -7.05 21.38 -0.13
CA GLY A 531 -7.70 21.25 1.16
C GLY A 531 -6.80 20.62 2.25
N GLY A 532 -7.34 20.48 3.47
CA GLY A 532 -6.61 19.91 4.60
C GLY A 532 -5.42 20.74 5.11
N THR A 533 -4.34 20.07 5.52
CA THR A 533 -3.10 20.71 6.04
C THR A 533 -1.84 19.96 5.63
N LEU A 534 -0.74 20.68 5.42
CA LEU A 534 0.61 20.17 5.18
C LEU A 534 1.53 20.58 6.33
N ASN A 535 2.12 19.60 7.01
CA ASN A 535 3.10 19.82 8.08
C ASN A 535 4.43 19.17 7.72
N ILE A 536 5.48 19.96 7.50
CA ILE A 536 6.83 19.46 7.20
C ILE A 536 7.72 19.72 8.41
N SER A 537 8.04 18.65 9.13
CA SER A 537 8.94 18.65 10.27
C SER A 537 10.40 18.41 9.83
N ARG A 538 10.63 17.51 8.86
CA ARG A 538 11.98 17.13 8.39
C ARG A 538 11.89 16.49 7.00
N GLY A 539 12.97 16.54 6.23
CA GLY A 539 13.07 15.86 4.93
C GLY A 539 14.13 16.50 4.04
N ILE A 540 14.53 15.77 3.00
CA ILE A 540 15.35 16.29 1.90
C ILE A 540 14.50 16.24 0.64
N PHE A 541 14.25 17.40 0.03
CA PHE A 541 13.42 17.56 -1.15
C PHE A 541 14.28 18.05 -2.30
N THR A 542 14.40 17.24 -3.36
CA THR A 542 15.18 17.57 -4.56
C THR A 542 14.25 17.64 -5.76
N GLY A 543 14.06 18.86 -6.26
CA GLY A 543 13.23 19.22 -7.39
C GLY A 543 13.98 19.22 -8.71
N PRO A 544 13.31 19.64 -9.79
CA PRO A 544 13.93 19.75 -11.09
C PRO A 544 14.82 21.00 -11.14
N ASP A 545 15.81 20.96 -12.02
CA ASP A 545 16.51 22.17 -12.47
C ASP A 545 15.67 22.85 -13.56
N ASP A 546 14.47 23.32 -13.19
CA ASP A 546 13.48 23.96 -14.07
C ASP A 546 12.64 24.98 -13.28
N ALA A 547 12.43 26.17 -13.86
CA ALA A 547 11.64 27.25 -13.27
C ALA A 547 10.13 27.13 -13.55
N ASP A 548 9.74 26.39 -14.59
CA ASP A 548 8.33 26.25 -15.00
C ASP A 548 7.57 25.20 -14.15
N THR A 549 8.31 24.34 -13.44
CA THR A 549 7.77 23.26 -12.62
C THR A 549 7.87 23.58 -11.12
N THR A 550 6.72 23.65 -10.44
CA THR A 550 6.66 23.85 -8.98
C THR A 550 6.85 22.52 -8.24
N MET A 551 7.79 22.48 -7.30
CA MET A 551 8.05 21.29 -6.47
C MET A 551 6.89 20.97 -5.49
N ILE A 552 6.35 21.99 -4.82
CA ILE A 552 5.23 21.88 -3.86
C ILE A 552 4.14 22.86 -4.26
N THR A 553 2.99 22.34 -4.67
CA THR A 553 1.80 23.12 -4.99
C THR A 553 0.71 22.85 -3.97
N THR A 554 0.03 23.91 -3.51
CA THR A 554 -1.08 23.77 -2.57
C THR A 554 -2.23 24.72 -2.91
N SER A 555 -3.46 24.27 -2.70
CA SER A 555 -4.69 25.05 -2.85
C SER A 555 -5.64 24.84 -1.68
N ASP A 556 -6.14 25.92 -1.07
CA ASP A 556 -7.03 25.87 0.09
C ASP A 556 -6.48 25.06 1.29
N THR A 557 -5.15 25.06 1.45
CA THR A 557 -4.39 24.21 2.39
C THR A 557 -3.63 25.08 3.38
N GLY A 558 -3.63 24.69 4.66
CA GLY A 558 -2.72 25.28 5.65
C GLY A 558 -1.33 24.64 5.57
N VAL A 559 -0.26 25.43 5.42
CA VAL A 559 1.12 24.94 5.23
C VAL A 559 1.99 25.34 6.43
N TYR A 560 2.65 24.37 7.05
CA TYR A 560 3.47 24.57 8.24
C TYR A 560 4.82 23.84 8.12
N PHE A 561 5.92 24.59 8.13
CA PHE A 561 7.26 24.03 8.28
C PHE A 561 7.60 24.08 9.78
N GLU A 562 7.43 22.94 10.45
CA GLU A 562 7.34 22.83 11.92
C GLU A 562 8.70 22.89 12.64
N ASN A 563 8.64 23.03 13.97
CA ASN A 563 9.79 23.05 14.86
C ASN A 563 10.12 21.64 15.40
N SER A 564 10.87 20.84 14.65
CA SER A 564 11.24 19.45 15.00
C SER A 564 12.65 19.28 15.56
N GLY A 565 13.38 20.37 15.84
CA GLY A 565 14.80 20.34 16.22
C GLY A 565 15.78 20.23 15.04
N PHE A 566 15.34 19.73 13.88
CA PHE A 566 16.11 19.69 12.63
C PHE A 566 15.54 20.66 11.59
N ASP A 567 16.25 20.88 10.48
CA ASP A 567 15.80 21.75 9.38
C ASP A 567 15.50 20.88 8.15
N PRO A 568 14.31 21.00 7.53
CA PRO A 568 14.07 20.43 6.21
C PRO A 568 14.92 21.15 5.15
N GLU A 569 15.39 20.41 4.15
CA GLU A 569 16.21 20.94 3.05
C GLU A 569 15.43 20.88 1.73
N PHE A 570 15.37 22.01 1.02
CA PHE A 570 14.71 22.13 -0.28
C PHE A 570 15.73 22.56 -1.33
N ASN A 571 15.95 21.68 -2.30
CA ASN A 571 16.87 21.83 -3.43
C ASN A 571 16.03 21.96 -4.71
N GLY A 572 15.73 23.18 -5.16
CA GLY A 572 14.90 23.39 -6.35
C GLY A 572 14.83 24.85 -6.76
N ILE A 573 14.18 25.11 -7.90
CA ILE A 573 13.99 26.46 -8.43
C ILE A 573 12.67 27.04 -7.89
N LYS A 574 11.52 26.63 -8.44
CA LYS A 574 10.20 27.01 -7.94
C LYS A 574 9.76 26.05 -6.84
N ILE A 575 10.06 26.39 -5.59
CA ILE A 575 9.92 25.46 -4.45
C ILE A 575 8.47 25.37 -3.96
N LEU A 576 7.80 26.51 -3.78
CA LEU A 576 6.47 26.56 -3.17
C LEU A 576 5.54 27.51 -3.92
N GLU A 577 4.36 27.00 -4.27
CA GLU A 577 3.23 27.75 -4.80
C GLU A 577 1.98 27.48 -3.97
N VAL A 578 1.41 28.54 -3.40
CA VAL A 578 0.17 28.49 -2.60
C VAL A 578 -0.90 29.34 -3.28
N SER A 579 -2.05 28.75 -3.57
CA SER A 579 -3.19 29.43 -4.20
C SER A 579 -4.49 29.12 -3.47
N ASN A 580 -4.86 29.96 -2.51
CA ASN A 580 -6.14 29.82 -1.81
C ASN A 580 -7.24 30.66 -2.48
N THR A 581 -8.47 30.16 -2.44
CA THR A 581 -9.64 30.80 -3.05
C THR A 581 -10.23 31.89 -2.18
N ALA A 582 -10.26 31.68 -0.85
CA ALA A 582 -10.80 32.64 0.11
C ALA A 582 -9.76 33.75 0.43
N PRO A 583 -10.12 35.04 0.35
CA PRO A 583 -9.25 36.13 0.80
C PRO A 583 -9.05 36.10 2.32
N VAL A 584 -7.93 36.65 2.80
CA VAL A 584 -7.52 36.59 4.22
C VAL A 584 -8.46 37.32 5.19
N ASP A 585 -9.35 38.17 4.68
CA ASP A 585 -10.34 38.90 5.49
C ASP A 585 -11.59 38.05 5.84
N ILE A 586 -11.66 36.78 5.40
CA ILE A 586 -12.78 35.87 5.65
C ILE A 586 -12.28 34.67 6.48
N GLU A 587 -12.73 34.58 7.72
CA GLU A 587 -12.45 33.46 8.63
C GLU A 587 -13.23 32.18 8.23
N PRO A 588 -12.62 30.98 8.29
CA PRO A 588 -11.23 30.70 8.63
C PRO A 588 -10.27 30.93 7.45
N TYR A 589 -9.30 31.84 7.60
CA TYR A 589 -8.27 32.05 6.57
C TYR A 589 -7.18 30.96 6.65
N LYS A 590 -6.56 30.66 5.51
CA LYS A 590 -5.47 29.68 5.42
C LYS A 590 -4.13 30.34 5.75
N THR A 591 -3.25 29.58 6.38
CA THR A 591 -1.96 30.07 6.87
C THR A 591 -0.79 29.38 6.19
N VAL A 592 0.30 30.14 5.97
CA VAL A 592 1.61 29.60 5.57
C VAL A 592 2.63 29.99 6.64
N SER A 593 3.21 29.03 7.35
CA SER A 593 4.17 29.28 8.43
C SER A 593 5.50 28.59 8.17
N ILE A 594 6.51 29.36 7.76
CA ILE A 594 7.88 28.87 7.53
C ILE A 594 8.71 29.13 8.78
N ILE A 595 8.70 28.21 9.75
CA ILE A 595 9.43 28.40 11.02
C ILE A 595 10.91 28.02 10.86
N LYS A 596 11.19 27.02 10.02
CA LYS A 596 12.51 26.43 9.75
C LYS A 596 12.60 25.97 8.29
N GLY A 597 13.82 25.74 7.83
CA GLY A 597 14.11 25.21 6.50
C GLY A 597 15.35 25.85 5.87
N ILE A 598 16.04 25.08 5.03
CA ILE A 598 17.13 25.54 4.17
C ILE A 598 16.66 25.44 2.73
N PHE A 599 16.52 26.57 2.06
CA PHE A 599 16.07 26.66 0.68
C PHE A 599 17.26 27.08 -0.18
N LYS A 600 17.58 26.29 -1.21
CA LYS A 600 18.74 26.54 -2.09
C LYS A 600 18.52 25.94 -3.48
N LEU A 601 19.34 26.38 -4.43
CA LEU A 601 19.39 25.82 -5.77
C LEU A 601 19.89 24.35 -5.76
N PRO A 602 19.46 23.52 -6.72
CA PRO A 602 20.09 22.24 -6.99
C PRO A 602 21.59 22.41 -7.28
N ALA A 603 22.40 21.41 -6.90
CA ALA A 603 23.84 21.44 -7.17
C ALA A 603 24.10 21.49 -8.68
N GLY A 604 24.85 22.50 -9.14
CA GLY A 604 25.16 22.69 -10.56
C GLY A 604 24.07 23.39 -11.38
N SER A 605 23.02 23.91 -10.74
CA SER A 605 21.96 24.65 -11.41
C SER A 605 22.48 25.83 -12.25
N ILE A 606 21.90 26.00 -13.45
CA ILE A 606 22.15 27.16 -14.31
C ILE A 606 21.11 28.28 -14.12
N TYR A 607 20.07 28.04 -13.32
CA TYR A 607 19.00 28.99 -13.09
C TYR A 607 19.42 30.08 -12.11
N SER A 608 18.64 31.15 -12.11
CA SER A 608 19.05 32.36 -11.44
C SER A 608 18.79 32.31 -9.94
N GLY A 609 17.77 31.63 -9.45
CA GLY A 609 17.54 31.52 -8.01
C GLY A 609 16.28 30.77 -7.64
N ILE A 610 16.00 30.70 -6.33
CA ILE A 610 14.80 30.05 -5.80
C ILE A 610 13.59 30.98 -5.86
N GLN A 611 12.40 30.41 -6.04
CA GLN A 611 11.14 31.12 -6.18
C GLN A 611 10.07 30.57 -5.23
N ILE A 612 9.34 31.49 -4.57
CA ILE A 612 8.21 31.21 -3.67
C ILE A 612 7.07 32.16 -4.02
N VAL A 613 5.87 31.60 -4.23
CA VAL A 613 4.67 32.34 -4.62
C VAL A 613 3.52 31.98 -3.69
N ILE A 614 2.91 32.99 -3.06
CA ILE A 614 1.82 32.81 -2.10
C ILE A 614 0.67 33.75 -2.44
N THR A 615 -0.53 33.20 -2.58
CA THR A 615 -1.76 33.95 -2.88
C THR A 615 -2.83 33.66 -1.83
N ASN A 616 -3.45 34.73 -1.31
CA ASN A 616 -4.55 34.69 -0.35
C ASN A 616 -4.25 33.85 0.91
N ALA A 617 -3.10 34.11 1.56
CA ALA A 617 -2.74 33.43 2.80
C ALA A 617 -2.15 34.39 3.84
N ALA A 618 -2.39 34.09 5.12
CA ALA A 618 -1.65 34.71 6.21
C ALA A 618 -0.29 34.01 6.36
N THR A 619 0.78 34.70 5.98
CA THR A 619 2.12 34.13 5.91
C THR A 619 3.00 34.63 7.04
N SER A 620 3.77 33.74 7.66
CA SER A 620 4.83 34.07 8.63
C SER A 620 6.13 33.36 8.27
N ILE A 621 7.25 34.07 8.31
CA ILE A 621 8.60 33.54 8.08
C ILE A 621 9.45 33.80 9.32
N GLY A 622 9.90 32.72 9.95
CA GLY A 622 10.70 32.74 11.17
C GLY A 622 9.89 32.99 12.44
N VAL A 623 10.50 32.64 13.58
CA VAL A 623 10.00 32.92 14.94
C VAL A 623 11.19 33.09 15.90
N ARG A 624 10.90 33.36 17.18
CA ARG A 624 11.88 33.42 18.28
C ARG A 624 12.86 32.24 18.27
N LEU A 625 14.16 32.53 18.16
CA LEU A 625 15.29 31.56 18.22
C LEU A 625 15.35 30.54 17.07
N ARG A 626 14.70 30.82 15.94
CA ARG A 626 14.68 29.95 14.76
C ARG A 626 14.89 30.78 13.50
N LEU A 627 15.69 30.28 12.56
CA LEU A 627 16.19 31.05 11.42
C LEU A 627 16.06 30.22 10.13
N PRO A 628 14.93 30.29 9.41
CA PRO A 628 14.88 29.77 8.05
C PRO A 628 15.89 30.51 7.18
N GLN A 629 16.52 29.78 6.26
CA GLN A 629 17.59 30.25 5.39
C GLN A 629 17.18 30.12 3.93
N PHE A 630 17.19 31.23 3.21
CA PHE A 630 16.95 31.30 1.77
C PHE A 630 18.25 31.69 1.10
N ASN A 631 18.85 30.77 0.35
CA ASN A 631 20.07 31.00 -0.40
C ASN A 631 19.72 31.13 -1.88
N ASP A 632 20.20 32.20 -2.50
CA ASP A 632 19.94 32.55 -3.90
C ASP A 632 18.46 32.84 -4.20
N LEU A 633 17.79 33.64 -3.36
CA LEU A 633 16.41 34.07 -3.63
C LEU A 633 16.33 34.87 -4.95
N GLU A 634 15.55 34.39 -5.91
CA GLU A 634 15.15 35.14 -7.09
C GLU A 634 13.81 35.83 -6.87
N LEU A 635 12.81 35.12 -6.34
CA LEU A 635 11.45 35.65 -6.21
C LEU A 635 10.78 35.22 -4.91
N LEU A 636 10.29 36.20 -4.14
CA LEU A 636 9.27 35.99 -3.12
C LEU A 636 8.06 36.87 -3.46
N LYS A 637 6.95 36.25 -3.85
CA LYS A 637 5.72 36.95 -4.25
C LYS A 637 4.58 36.65 -3.28
N VAL A 638 3.93 37.69 -2.77
CA VAL A 638 2.72 37.58 -1.93
C VAL A 638 1.60 38.46 -2.49
N THR A 639 0.42 37.87 -2.71
CA THR A 639 -0.76 38.55 -3.26
C THR A 639 -2.01 38.31 -2.40
N GLY A 640 -2.78 39.36 -2.08
CA GLY A 640 -4.10 39.24 -1.43
C GLY A 640 -4.10 38.73 0.01
N GLY A 641 -2.98 38.82 0.73
CA GLY A 641 -2.86 38.30 2.10
C GLY A 641 -1.93 39.09 3.01
N SER A 642 -1.31 38.42 3.99
CA SER A 642 -0.34 39.06 4.88
C SER A 642 1.00 38.34 4.88
N LEU A 643 2.09 39.06 5.13
CA LEU A 643 3.43 38.49 5.28
C LEU A 643 4.11 39.09 6.51
N ASN A 644 4.41 38.26 7.51
CA ASN A 644 5.19 38.66 8.68
C ASN A 644 6.56 37.99 8.63
N ILE A 645 7.62 38.76 8.39
CA ILE A 645 9.00 38.28 8.42
C ILE A 645 9.58 38.64 9.78
N VAL A 646 9.72 37.66 10.68
CA VAL A 646 10.13 37.91 12.07
C VAL A 646 11.63 37.72 12.25
N ASN A 647 12.16 36.56 11.87
CA ASN A 647 13.56 36.21 12.07
C ASN A 647 14.02 35.22 11.01
N CYS A 648 14.71 35.68 9.97
CA CYS A 648 15.20 34.84 8.88
C CYS A 648 16.49 35.38 8.28
N GLN A 649 17.17 34.54 7.49
CA GLN A 649 18.28 34.95 6.65
C GLN A 649 17.91 34.73 5.19
N ILE A 650 17.88 35.81 4.40
CA ILE A 650 17.63 35.77 2.96
C ILE A 650 18.86 36.33 2.25
N VAL A 651 19.42 35.54 1.35
CA VAL A 651 20.47 35.96 0.44
C VAL A 651 19.89 35.92 -0.96
N GLY A 652 19.73 37.08 -1.57
CA GLY A 652 19.31 37.21 -2.96
C GLY A 652 20.34 36.63 -3.92
N THR A 653 19.88 36.20 -5.10
CA THR A 653 20.77 35.67 -6.12
C THR A 653 21.89 36.64 -6.51
N THR A 654 23.08 36.09 -6.71
CA THR A 654 24.23 36.82 -7.27
C THR A 654 24.34 36.71 -8.79
N GLN A 655 23.46 35.95 -9.44
CA GLN A 655 23.46 35.77 -10.88
C GLN A 655 23.06 37.07 -11.58
N THR A 656 23.86 37.51 -12.56
CA THR A 656 23.63 38.79 -13.26
C THR A 656 22.44 38.76 -14.21
N SER A 657 21.94 37.57 -14.56
CA SER A 657 20.83 37.35 -15.49
C SER A 657 19.44 37.56 -14.88
N ALA A 658 19.32 37.61 -13.55
CA ALA A 658 18.05 37.87 -12.89
C ALA A 658 18.17 38.88 -11.75
N GLN A 659 17.02 39.27 -11.23
CA GLN A 659 16.89 40.20 -10.13
C GLN A 659 16.25 39.50 -8.94
N SER A 660 16.93 39.54 -7.80
CA SER A 660 16.32 39.11 -6.55
C SER A 660 15.22 40.09 -6.15
N SER A 661 13.98 39.60 -6.07
CA SER A 661 12.78 40.42 -5.99
C SER A 661 11.83 39.95 -4.89
N ILE A 662 11.32 40.89 -4.10
CA ILE A 662 10.17 40.70 -3.23
C ILE A 662 9.01 41.51 -3.80
N ILE A 663 7.92 40.83 -4.18
CA ILE A 663 6.75 41.46 -4.81
C ILE A 663 5.55 41.28 -3.90
N LEU A 664 4.94 42.40 -3.53
CA LEU A 664 3.83 42.50 -2.60
C LEU A 664 2.67 43.19 -3.32
N SER A 665 1.55 42.50 -3.46
CA SER A 665 0.38 43.05 -4.15
C SER A 665 -0.88 42.89 -3.30
N ASN A 666 -1.57 44.00 -3.02
CA ASN A 666 -2.76 44.02 -2.16
C ASN A 666 -2.56 43.23 -0.86
N SER A 667 -1.39 43.40 -0.23
CA SER A 667 -0.97 42.61 0.93
C SER A 667 -0.47 43.50 2.05
N THR A 668 -0.58 43.02 3.29
CA THR A 668 -0.04 43.70 4.48
C THR A 668 1.22 42.98 4.95
N VAL A 669 2.33 43.70 4.99
CA VAL A 669 3.64 43.13 5.31
C VAL A 669 4.23 43.78 6.54
N THR A 670 4.79 42.96 7.42
CA THR A 670 5.60 43.40 8.56
C THR A 670 6.97 42.75 8.48
N TYR A 671 8.03 43.54 8.63
CA TYR A 671 9.42 43.09 8.60
C TYR A 671 10.12 43.43 9.92
N GLY A 672 10.56 42.40 10.62
CA GLY A 672 11.06 42.43 11.99
C GLY A 672 9.94 42.52 13.03
N ASP A 673 10.30 42.30 14.29
CA ASP A 673 9.44 42.55 15.45
C ASP A 673 10.23 43.27 16.57
N ASP A 674 9.65 43.38 17.77
CA ASP A 674 10.27 44.08 18.90
C ASP A 674 11.55 43.40 19.45
N LEU A 675 11.78 42.13 19.12
CA LEU A 675 12.81 41.28 19.72
C LEU A 675 13.80 40.71 18.69
N PHE A 676 13.40 40.55 17.43
CA PHE A 676 14.14 39.86 16.39
C PHE A 676 14.33 40.72 15.14
N SER A 677 15.50 40.54 14.53
CA SER A 677 15.96 41.32 13.38
C SER A 677 16.24 40.35 12.23
N PRO A 678 15.38 40.29 11.20
CA PRO A 678 15.67 39.55 9.99
C PRO A 678 16.82 40.21 9.22
N SER A 679 17.44 39.45 8.33
CA SER A 679 18.53 39.91 7.47
C SER A 679 18.27 39.52 6.03
N ILE A 680 18.30 40.50 5.13
CA ILE A 680 18.28 40.33 3.68
C ILE A 680 19.54 40.96 3.09
N SER A 681 20.24 40.24 2.22
CA SER A 681 21.38 40.75 1.44
C SER A 681 21.24 40.43 -0.03
N ASN A 682 21.91 41.19 -0.90
CA ASN A 682 21.89 41.01 -2.36
C ASN A 682 20.50 41.13 -3.01
N LEU A 683 19.60 41.91 -2.41
CA LEU A 683 18.27 42.13 -2.98
C LEU A 683 18.33 43.20 -4.09
N ASN A 684 17.57 43.04 -5.17
CA ASN A 684 17.48 44.03 -6.24
C ASN A 684 16.19 44.85 -6.14
N VAL A 685 15.07 44.22 -5.83
CA VAL A 685 13.75 44.88 -5.89
C VAL A 685 12.89 44.53 -4.68
N ILE A 686 12.24 45.54 -4.10
CA ILE A 686 11.03 45.40 -3.28
C ILE A 686 9.93 46.18 -4.01
N ASP A 687 8.93 45.49 -4.53
CA ASP A 687 7.81 46.09 -5.28
C ASP A 687 6.51 45.96 -4.48
N ILE A 688 5.88 47.09 -4.16
CA ILE A 688 4.70 47.19 -3.30
C ILE A 688 3.58 47.88 -4.09
N LYS A 689 2.54 47.11 -4.41
CA LYS A 689 1.38 47.52 -5.23
C LYS A 689 0.08 47.33 -4.46
N GLY A 690 -0.45 48.40 -3.90
CA GLY A 690 -1.59 48.32 -3.00
C GLY A 690 -1.25 47.57 -1.69
N GLY A 691 -1.96 47.89 -0.61
CA GLY A 691 -1.69 47.34 0.72
C GLY A 691 -0.63 48.13 1.49
N SER A 692 0.13 47.46 2.36
CA SER A 692 1.08 48.13 3.24
C SER A 692 2.36 47.35 3.57
N LEU A 693 3.45 48.07 3.81
CA LEU A 693 4.70 47.52 4.34
C LEU A 693 5.11 48.29 5.59
N THR A 694 5.26 47.59 6.71
CA THR A 694 5.83 48.12 7.94
C THR A 694 7.19 47.48 8.21
N LEU A 695 8.24 48.30 8.23
CA LEU A 695 9.59 47.87 8.61
C LEU A 695 9.84 48.32 10.05
N LEU A 696 9.97 47.36 10.95
CA LEU A 696 10.18 47.59 12.38
C LEU A 696 11.66 47.51 12.75
N ARG A 697 12.36 46.49 12.22
CA ARG A 697 13.76 46.16 12.51
C ARG A 697 14.40 45.33 11.41
N GLY A 698 15.70 45.09 11.52
CA GLY A 698 16.45 44.21 10.63
C GLY A 698 17.31 44.96 9.61
N THR A 699 18.00 44.19 8.78
CA THR A 699 18.91 44.72 7.77
C THR A 699 18.46 44.29 6.39
N ILE A 700 18.31 45.23 5.47
CA ILE A 700 18.07 44.97 4.05
C ILE A 700 19.19 45.63 3.26
N SER A 701 20.04 44.82 2.62
CA SER A 701 21.12 45.32 1.76
C SER A 701 20.86 44.97 0.31
N GLY A 702 20.96 45.98 -0.54
CA GLY A 702 20.92 45.84 -1.98
C GLY A 702 22.11 45.09 -2.56
N ASN A 703 21.93 44.59 -3.78
CA ASN A 703 22.99 44.07 -4.63
C ASN A 703 24.08 45.15 -4.82
N PRO A 704 25.37 44.87 -4.55
CA PRO A 704 26.43 45.89 -4.63
C PRO A 704 26.62 46.52 -6.02
N SER A 705 26.24 45.82 -7.09
CA SER A 705 26.41 46.27 -8.48
C SER A 705 25.23 47.10 -8.98
N ASN A 706 24.00 46.70 -8.63
CA ASN A 706 22.77 47.31 -9.17
C ASN A 706 22.04 48.20 -8.14
N GLY A 707 22.32 48.02 -6.86
CA GLY A 707 21.57 48.60 -5.75
C GLY A 707 20.20 47.96 -5.54
N LEU A 708 19.55 48.36 -4.43
CA LEU A 708 18.17 48.03 -4.09
C LEU A 708 17.22 49.10 -4.62
N GLN A 709 16.18 48.68 -5.33
CA GLN A 709 15.06 49.51 -5.76
C GLN A 709 13.84 49.17 -4.91
N ILE A 710 13.27 50.17 -4.24
CA ILE A 710 12.00 50.02 -3.52
C ILE A 710 10.94 50.79 -4.29
N LEU A 711 9.92 50.10 -4.79
CA LEU A 711 8.85 50.65 -5.61
C LEU A 711 7.55 50.63 -4.80
N ILE A 712 6.89 51.79 -4.69
CA ILE A 712 5.67 51.99 -3.91
C ILE A 712 4.64 52.64 -4.83
N SER A 713 3.53 51.95 -5.07
CA SER A 713 2.51 52.40 -6.02
C SER A 713 1.10 51.91 -5.67
N GLU A 714 0.11 52.38 -6.43
CA GLU A 714 -1.29 51.96 -6.31
C GLU A 714 -1.89 52.20 -4.91
N GLN A 715 -1.67 53.40 -4.35
CA GLN A 715 -2.14 53.80 -3.02
C GLN A 715 -1.58 52.93 -1.89
N ALA A 716 -0.38 52.39 -2.06
CA ALA A 716 0.30 51.65 -1.00
C ALA A 716 0.72 52.56 0.17
N PHE A 717 0.83 51.98 1.35
CA PHE A 717 1.31 52.64 2.56
C PHE A 717 2.59 51.98 3.08
N VAL A 718 3.71 52.70 3.08
CA VAL A 718 4.97 52.22 3.65
C VAL A 718 5.31 52.99 4.90
N ASN A 719 5.59 52.27 5.98
CA ASN A 719 5.98 52.83 7.26
C ASN A 719 7.29 52.20 7.75
N ILE A 720 8.34 53.00 7.86
CA ILE A 720 9.64 52.60 8.39
C ILE A 720 9.78 53.22 9.76
N SER A 721 9.52 52.42 10.79
CA SER A 721 9.37 52.93 12.15
C SER A 721 9.96 51.95 13.17
N TYR A 722 9.91 52.33 14.43
CA TYR A 722 10.22 51.43 15.54
C TYR A 722 9.10 51.50 16.56
N VAL A 723 8.63 50.34 17.02
CA VAL A 723 7.66 50.24 18.10
C VAL A 723 8.43 50.26 19.43
N ILE A 724 8.24 51.32 20.22
CA ILE A 724 8.65 51.31 21.62
C ILE A 724 7.63 50.52 22.42
N LEU A 725 8.04 49.36 22.95
CA LEU A 725 7.37 48.77 24.09
C LEU A 725 7.61 49.67 25.31
N VAL A 726 6.52 50.25 25.83
CA VAL A 726 6.54 51.11 27.02
C VAL A 726 7.28 50.40 28.16
N GLY A 727 8.43 50.94 28.58
CA GLY A 727 9.22 50.42 29.71
C GLY A 727 10.54 49.71 29.39
N SER A 728 10.90 49.54 28.11
CA SER A 728 12.24 49.05 27.71
C SER A 728 13.11 50.21 27.20
N PRO A 729 14.42 50.29 27.54
CA PRO A 729 15.31 51.27 26.92
C PRO A 729 15.34 51.03 25.40
N PRO A 730 15.41 52.08 24.56
CA PRO A 730 15.48 51.93 23.11
C PRO A 730 16.68 51.04 22.79
N SER A 731 16.43 49.82 22.31
CA SER A 731 17.54 48.99 21.87
C SER A 731 18.08 49.55 20.56
N THR A 732 19.37 49.38 20.31
CA THR A 732 20.10 49.91 19.15
C THR A 732 19.67 49.32 17.80
N ALA A 733 18.59 48.55 17.75
CA ALA A 733 18.10 47.89 16.55
C ALA A 733 17.03 48.75 15.86
N SER A 734 17.47 49.75 15.10
CA SER A 734 16.66 50.44 14.08
C SER A 734 16.76 49.69 12.74
N PRO A 735 15.79 49.84 11.81
CA PRO A 735 15.95 49.34 10.44
C PRO A 735 17.23 49.89 9.79
N VAL A 736 17.98 49.03 9.11
CA VAL A 736 19.17 49.41 8.33
C VAL A 736 18.95 49.01 6.87
N LEU A 737 18.91 49.99 5.98
CA LEU A 737 18.81 49.79 4.55
C LEU A 737 20.08 50.32 3.88
N SER A 738 20.84 49.44 3.22
CA SER A 738 22.12 49.77 2.58
C SER A 738 22.15 49.39 1.11
N ASN A 739 23.09 49.97 0.36
CA ASN A 739 23.22 49.79 -1.09
C ASN A 739 21.92 50.10 -1.85
N ILE A 740 21.24 51.18 -1.48
CA ILE A 740 19.98 51.58 -2.13
C ILE A 740 20.30 52.32 -3.43
N ASP A 741 19.65 51.94 -4.54
CA ASP A 741 19.64 52.76 -5.76
C ASP A 741 18.62 53.89 -5.57
N PHE A 742 17.35 53.55 -5.32
CA PHE A 742 16.31 54.51 -4.97
C PHE A 742 15.10 53.87 -4.28
N ILE A 743 14.32 54.72 -3.60
CA ILE A 743 12.97 54.46 -3.09
C ILE A 743 12.01 55.33 -3.90
N LYS A 744 11.20 54.72 -4.75
CA LYS A 744 10.23 55.41 -5.60
C LYS A 744 8.82 55.29 -5.02
N CYS A 745 8.16 56.42 -4.81
CA CYS A 745 6.80 56.49 -4.25
C CYS A 745 5.86 57.29 -5.15
N ASP A 746 4.94 56.61 -5.83
CA ASP A 746 4.00 57.19 -6.77
C ASP A 746 2.55 57.02 -6.26
N ASP A 747 1.78 58.11 -6.17
CA ASP A 747 0.37 58.12 -5.70
C ASP A 747 0.14 57.33 -4.40
N SER A 748 1.10 57.39 -3.48
CA SER A 748 1.19 56.52 -2.29
C SER A 748 1.71 57.30 -1.07
N ILE A 749 1.89 56.62 0.06
CA ILE A 749 2.43 57.21 1.29
C ILE A 749 3.73 56.50 1.70
N LEU A 750 4.76 57.28 1.95
CA LEU A 750 6.03 56.83 2.53
C LEU A 750 6.29 57.60 3.83
N ASN A 751 6.26 56.89 4.96
CA ASN A 751 6.63 57.40 6.27
C ASN A 751 7.96 56.79 6.74
N ILE A 752 8.91 57.61 7.14
CA ILE A 752 10.21 57.19 7.66
C ILE A 752 10.42 57.83 9.03
N ASP A 753 9.96 57.19 10.10
CA ASP A 753 10.14 57.69 11.47
C ASP A 753 11.57 57.48 11.99
N LEU A 754 12.17 56.32 11.68
CA LEU A 754 13.50 55.92 12.18
C LEU A 754 14.21 55.01 11.17
N GLY A 755 15.54 54.99 11.19
CA GLY A 755 16.35 54.03 10.44
C GLY A 755 17.66 54.62 9.94
N GLN A 756 18.50 53.77 9.35
CA GLN A 756 19.72 54.16 8.64
C GLN A 756 19.59 53.79 7.18
N PHE A 757 19.73 54.76 6.28
CA PHE A 757 19.59 54.60 4.84
C PHE A 757 20.88 55.02 4.15
N THR A 758 21.47 54.13 3.37
CA THR A 758 22.68 54.40 2.59
C THR A 758 22.43 54.14 1.11
N GLY A 759 22.37 55.21 0.33
CA GLY A 759 22.25 55.18 -1.12
C GLY A 759 23.61 55.12 -1.81
N ILE A 760 23.69 54.37 -2.91
CA ILE A 760 24.89 54.23 -3.74
C ILE A 760 24.75 54.90 -5.11
N SER A 761 23.54 55.26 -5.51
CA SER A 761 23.28 55.85 -6.83
C SER A 761 23.87 57.25 -6.95
N THR A 762 24.66 57.48 -7.99
CA THR A 762 25.11 58.82 -8.38
C THR A 762 24.14 59.49 -9.37
N LYS A 763 23.21 58.71 -9.94
CA LYS A 763 22.24 59.17 -10.94
C LYS A 763 20.91 59.54 -10.32
N ASN A 764 20.40 58.69 -9.42
CA ASN A 764 19.09 58.82 -8.83
C ASN A 764 19.18 59.43 -7.43
N SER A 765 18.13 60.14 -7.01
CA SER A 765 17.93 60.47 -5.60
C SER A 765 17.54 59.23 -4.81
N LEU A 766 17.99 59.14 -3.56
CA LEU A 766 17.63 58.06 -2.63
C LEU A 766 16.11 57.92 -2.49
N ILE A 767 15.37 59.02 -2.44
CA ILE A 767 13.91 59.07 -2.45
C ILE A 767 13.46 59.85 -3.68
N ILE A 768 12.60 59.22 -4.49
CA ILE A 768 11.93 59.81 -5.64
C ILE A 768 10.43 59.69 -5.42
N ALA A 769 9.69 60.79 -5.44
CA ALA A 769 8.25 60.73 -5.21
C ALA A 769 7.45 61.56 -6.22
N SER A 770 6.30 61.03 -6.65
CA SER A 770 5.37 61.72 -7.54
C SER A 770 3.93 61.62 -7.04
N ARG A 771 3.27 62.77 -6.83
CA ARG A 771 1.89 62.85 -6.31
C ARG A 771 1.67 62.02 -5.03
N ALA A 772 2.72 61.90 -4.23
CA ALA A 772 2.77 61.07 -3.03
C ALA A 772 2.93 61.92 -1.77
N THR A 773 2.67 61.30 -0.62
CA THR A 773 2.95 61.87 0.70
C THR A 773 4.23 61.27 1.25
N VAL A 774 5.25 62.09 1.48
CA VAL A 774 6.51 61.67 2.08
C VAL A 774 6.67 62.35 3.44
N ILE A 775 6.85 61.56 4.50
CA ILE A 775 7.06 62.03 5.88
C ILE A 775 8.40 61.49 6.38
N ILE A 776 9.25 62.36 6.92
CA ILE A 776 10.59 62.00 7.41
C ILE A 776 10.80 62.51 8.83
N GLY A 777 11.09 61.56 9.72
CA GLY A 777 11.27 61.70 11.15
C GLY A 777 10.00 62.07 11.89
N ASN A 778 10.14 62.14 13.22
CA ASN A 778 9.11 62.70 14.09
C ASN A 778 9.76 63.40 15.30
N ASN A 779 8.93 63.85 16.26
CA ASN A 779 9.41 64.59 17.43
C ASN A 779 10.37 63.79 18.33
N ASN A 780 10.35 62.47 18.24
CA ASN A 780 11.12 61.58 19.10
C ASN A 780 12.28 60.90 18.37
N TYR A 781 12.22 60.76 17.05
CA TYR A 781 13.18 60.00 16.26
C TYR A 781 13.68 60.78 15.04
N ALA A 782 14.98 60.61 14.76
CA ALA A 782 15.65 61.21 13.62
C ALA A 782 16.27 60.09 12.76
N PRO A 783 15.72 59.77 11.58
CA PRO A 783 16.36 58.84 10.66
C PRO A 783 17.64 59.45 10.08
N THR A 784 18.57 58.60 9.67
CA THR A 784 19.81 59.00 8.99
C THR A 784 19.74 58.61 7.52
N LEU A 785 19.87 59.58 6.63
CA LEU A 785 19.85 59.39 5.17
C LEU A 785 21.19 59.86 4.59
N ASN A 786 21.97 58.92 4.05
CA ASN A 786 23.28 59.17 3.46
C ASN A 786 23.26 58.75 1.98
N ALA A 787 23.41 59.68 1.05
CA ALA A 787 23.45 59.36 -0.38
C ALA A 787 24.08 60.51 -1.19
N PRO A 788 24.55 60.24 -2.44
CA PRO A 788 24.95 61.31 -3.34
C PRO A 788 23.81 62.29 -3.63
N ASN A 789 22.60 61.77 -3.81
CA ASN A 789 21.37 62.54 -3.95
C ASN A 789 20.32 61.97 -3.00
N ILE A 790 19.60 62.82 -2.27
CA ILE A 790 18.75 62.34 -1.18
C ILE A 790 17.27 62.38 -1.54
N ILE A 791 16.70 63.53 -1.88
CA ILE A 791 15.25 63.67 -2.07
C ILE A 791 14.92 64.41 -3.38
N ASP A 792 14.04 63.83 -4.19
CA ASP A 792 13.40 64.46 -5.34
C ASP A 792 11.87 64.22 -5.31
N VAL A 793 11.07 65.26 -5.10
CA VAL A 793 9.59 65.14 -4.99
C VAL A 793 8.89 66.04 -6.00
N SER A 794 7.90 65.49 -6.69
CA SER A 794 7.07 66.21 -7.67
C SER A 794 5.58 66.04 -7.37
N GLY A 795 4.85 67.14 -7.14
CA GLY A 795 3.47 67.05 -6.63
C GLY A 795 3.39 66.53 -5.18
N GLY A 796 2.18 66.37 -4.65
CA GLY A 796 1.96 65.83 -3.30
C GLY A 796 2.52 66.69 -2.16
N THR A 797 2.93 66.04 -1.07
CA THR A 797 3.43 66.69 0.16
C THR A 797 4.74 66.06 0.63
N LEU A 798 5.69 66.89 1.06
CA LEU A 798 6.92 66.49 1.75
C LEU A 798 6.96 67.13 3.13
N ASN A 799 6.91 66.31 4.19
CA ASN A 799 7.01 66.77 5.57
C ASN A 799 8.29 66.21 6.22
N ILE A 800 9.24 67.10 6.54
CA ILE A 800 10.48 66.75 7.25
C ILE A 800 10.38 67.27 8.67
N ILE A 801 10.03 66.41 9.61
CA ILE A 801 9.92 66.77 11.03
C ILE A 801 11.30 66.73 11.69
N ASN A 802 12.07 65.68 11.43
CA ASN A 802 13.40 65.46 12.01
C ASN A 802 14.26 64.52 11.12
N GLY A 803 15.59 64.54 11.27
CA GLY A 803 16.47 63.65 10.51
C GLY A 803 17.89 64.19 10.30
N GLN A 804 18.81 63.31 9.94
CA GLN A 804 20.19 63.63 9.56
C GLN A 804 20.39 63.32 8.07
N PHE A 805 20.72 64.34 7.29
CA PHE A 805 20.84 64.24 5.84
C PHE A 805 22.27 64.54 5.41
N THR A 806 22.99 63.54 4.91
CA THR A 806 24.42 63.67 4.53
C THR A 806 24.60 63.45 3.04
N HIS A 807 25.10 64.47 2.33
CA HIS A 807 25.56 64.32 0.96
C HIS A 807 26.87 63.54 0.94
N THR A 808 26.87 62.38 0.29
CA THR A 808 28.08 61.55 0.13
C THR A 808 28.69 61.64 -1.28
N GLY A 809 28.10 62.46 -2.16
CA GLY A 809 28.56 62.66 -3.53
C GLY A 809 29.80 63.54 -3.61
N THR A 810 30.41 63.56 -4.79
CA THR A 810 31.54 64.45 -5.10
C THR A 810 31.08 65.82 -5.61
N ASP A 811 29.86 65.92 -6.14
CA ASP A 811 29.26 67.17 -6.59
C ASP A 811 28.58 67.93 -5.45
N THR A 812 29.39 68.70 -4.72
CA THR A 812 28.92 69.57 -3.63
C THR A 812 27.96 70.69 -4.07
N THR A 813 27.75 70.91 -5.37
CA THR A 813 26.80 71.90 -5.90
C THR A 813 25.39 71.34 -6.10
N GLN A 814 25.26 70.00 -6.09
CA GLN A 814 23.98 69.33 -6.26
C GLN A 814 23.10 69.51 -5.03
N ALA A 815 21.82 69.77 -5.26
CA ALA A 815 20.86 69.95 -4.17
C ALA A 815 20.50 68.59 -3.56
N ILE A 816 20.61 68.46 -2.23
CA ILE A 816 20.23 67.25 -1.49
C ILE A 816 18.72 67.05 -1.42
N ILE A 817 17.94 68.13 -1.56
CA ILE A 817 16.48 68.12 -1.71
C ILE A 817 16.13 68.94 -2.94
N ASN A 818 15.36 68.34 -3.85
CA ASN A 818 14.75 68.97 -5.01
C ASN A 818 13.22 68.77 -4.94
N THR A 819 12.44 69.82 -5.18
CA THR A 819 10.98 69.74 -5.21
C THR A 819 10.38 70.50 -6.38
N SER A 820 9.22 70.07 -6.87
CA SER A 820 8.47 70.78 -7.92
C SER A 820 6.96 70.58 -7.78
N GLY A 821 6.21 71.65 -7.52
CA GLY A 821 4.75 71.56 -7.35
C GLY A 821 4.33 70.76 -6.11
N THR A 822 5.23 70.64 -5.13
CA THR A 822 5.06 69.90 -3.87
C THR A 822 4.89 70.89 -2.73
N GLU A 823 3.98 70.61 -1.80
CA GLU A 823 3.89 71.32 -0.53
C GLU A 823 4.96 70.81 0.44
N VAL A 824 5.80 71.71 0.96
CA VAL A 824 6.95 71.33 1.78
C VAL A 824 6.84 71.95 3.18
N THR A 825 6.92 71.12 4.21
CA THR A 825 7.04 71.55 5.62
C THR A 825 8.34 71.01 6.22
N ILE A 826 9.11 71.87 6.90
CA ILE A 826 10.38 71.49 7.55
C ILE A 826 10.44 71.96 9.01
N GLY A 827 10.77 71.04 9.91
CA GLY A 827 11.10 71.28 11.32
C GLY A 827 9.90 71.43 12.25
N GLU A 828 8.71 70.96 11.84
CA GLU A 828 7.48 71.08 12.63
C GLU A 828 7.49 70.16 13.88
N GLY A 829 8.32 70.51 14.87
CA GLY A 829 8.46 69.81 16.16
C GLY A 829 9.82 69.13 16.41
N GLY A 830 10.71 69.07 15.41
CA GLY A 830 12.08 68.54 15.51
C GLY A 830 13.17 69.49 14.96
N ILE A 831 14.44 69.06 14.98
CA ILE A 831 15.60 69.81 14.46
C ILE A 831 16.32 68.98 13.39
N PRO A 832 15.87 69.02 12.12
CA PRO A 832 16.57 68.35 11.04
C PRO A 832 17.94 69.00 10.78
N SER A 833 18.91 68.17 10.38
CA SER A 833 20.30 68.56 10.14
C SER A 833 20.71 68.20 8.73
N PHE A 834 21.26 69.17 8.00
CA PHE A 834 21.60 69.04 6.60
C PHE A 834 23.09 69.28 6.40
N GLN A 835 23.80 68.28 5.89
CA GLN A 835 25.20 68.37 5.45
C GLN A 835 25.22 68.36 3.91
N GLY A 836 24.79 69.47 3.30
CA GLY A 836 24.71 69.64 1.84
C GLY A 836 23.93 70.91 1.42
N CYS A 837 23.77 71.14 0.11
CA CYS A 837 23.04 72.29 -0.46
C CYS A 837 21.55 71.98 -0.66
N MET A 838 20.62 72.90 -0.38
CA MET A 838 19.17 72.68 -0.53
C MET A 838 18.56 73.54 -1.66
N LYS A 839 17.60 73.00 -2.44
CA LYS A 839 16.89 73.73 -3.50
C LYS A 839 15.41 73.36 -3.55
N ILE A 840 14.56 74.27 -3.08
CA ILE A 840 13.10 74.07 -3.02
C ILE A 840 12.45 74.92 -4.12
N ARG A 841 11.48 74.37 -4.87
CA ARG A 841 10.68 75.14 -5.86
C ARG A 841 9.19 74.87 -5.63
N GLY A 842 8.53 75.74 -4.85
CA GLY A 842 7.12 75.61 -4.51
C GLY A 842 6.74 76.37 -3.23
N ASN A 843 5.51 76.15 -2.74
CA ASN A 843 5.08 76.67 -1.44
C ASN A 843 5.81 75.91 -0.33
N CYS A 844 6.64 76.62 0.43
CA CYS A 844 7.47 76.06 1.49
C CYS A 844 7.19 76.76 2.82
N ALA A 845 6.85 75.98 3.84
CA ALA A 845 6.72 76.45 5.22
C ALA A 845 7.93 75.93 6.03
N VAL A 846 8.83 76.83 6.41
CA VAL A 846 10.00 76.52 7.22
C VAL A 846 9.81 77.06 8.63
N SER A 847 9.89 76.18 9.64
CA SER A 847 9.95 76.61 11.05
C SER A 847 11.38 76.97 11.45
N ALA A 848 11.55 77.89 12.39
CA ALA A 848 12.78 78.68 12.59
C ALA A 848 14.02 77.96 13.16
N ASN A 849 14.05 76.62 13.27
CA ASN A 849 15.12 75.87 13.96
C ASN A 849 15.84 74.87 13.03
N LEU A 850 16.65 75.39 12.08
CA LEU A 850 17.49 74.58 11.19
C LEU A 850 18.98 74.74 11.52
N VAL A 851 19.74 73.64 11.55
CA VAL A 851 21.20 73.63 11.78
C VAL A 851 21.90 73.09 10.53
N GLY A 852 22.91 73.84 10.04
CA GLY A 852 23.83 73.37 8.98
C GLY A 852 23.56 73.84 7.54
N LEU A 853 22.54 74.66 7.29
CA LEU A 853 22.21 75.12 5.93
C LEU A 853 23.27 76.03 5.28
N ARG A 854 23.67 75.69 4.05
CA ARG A 854 24.28 76.61 3.08
C ARG A 854 23.51 76.49 1.76
N GLY A 855 22.75 77.52 1.37
CA GLY A 855 21.99 77.51 0.11
C GLY A 855 21.05 78.71 -0.06
N ASN A 856 20.70 79.01 -1.31
CA ASN A 856 19.75 80.06 -1.67
C ASN A 856 18.30 79.52 -1.57
N PHE A 857 17.47 80.11 -0.73
CA PHE A 857 16.02 79.97 -0.80
C PHE A 857 15.52 80.88 -1.93
N ASN A 858 14.90 80.33 -2.97
CA ASN A 858 14.28 81.09 -4.06
C ASN A 858 12.81 80.73 -4.20
#